data_AF-A0A9D9FCQ3-F1
#
_entry.id   AF-A0A9D9FCQ3-F1
#
_cell.length_a   1.000
_cell.length_b   1.000
_cell.length_c   1.000
_cell.angle_alpha   90.00
_cell.angle_beta   90.00
_cell.angle_gamma   90.00
#
_symmetry.space_group_name_H-M   'P 1'
#
loop_
_entity.id
_entity.type
_entity.pdbx_description
1 polymer ?
#
loop_
_entity_poly.entity_id
_entity_poly.type
_entity_poly.pdbx_seq_one_letter_code
_entity_poly.pdbx_strand_id
1 'polypeptide(L)'
;MQIQSNPVPNVGGGKRCVTEMDSEYFFELYEPFAGRGYLAVSELDESKPPRTRWFSTADLKSAYDHMLECARNRQVYHSWGVYAGIPASGRGRGSDILGLPGIFIDADVLSPDEGVHAQKKLPETQQLCLEWLKQSQLPTPSAVRSSGNGLYFDWVFKQPLTFETEKERASLHKEVQRFHQVVRELANSDRGWVFDNVSDLARITRAPGTQNHKTCPSKPVTVLTSYDQLRDNKYDLDELMLEVEPLVKKDDAELKETKQLELEEPVDFGGVKRANFVAIEKGCGAVSKWVRNPQEQSYEDWLALLRVLSRCERGEDLAHKISRNDARRYDPSETSKKYEEATKSMSPPTCGYISSELGEAACNDCPMKGTIHSPMSLGYMDPQVAGLHGEFVLDVVTSKCVSMKTGQAYSEKGFNNRFNHLVDKGNVHNELVRSKKAGKVEMIDYQPGVDDRLIKTEAGQVFNSWRDGGVEPVEGDCSTILSHLEKLTNNRAEFDHILRYQAELLQNGASKILHCLLITSNQGVGKSVLIDIWRNMIGSDNVHDVPPDQANTKYRASWANNQILFFEELRVGNKGAEFSNELKPWITQEFIEVEEKHIAVSSARTPRGMFAFSNFRSPLEISKDDRRYYVVHSKMQKREPEYYEKLWIAVHSEAAAFKHFLLNLDTSGFNPKGPPPVTESKLEMLENARPALELELERLIATKRGCFAKDLVTRDQIHDALSISMLGNWQYRELTEAIHAVGLVRRDTQIALSDGSRPRLWIVRNIDSWGSATPQRIREHLGDH
;
A
#
# COMPACT_ATOMS: atom_id res chain seq x y z
N MET A 1 -3.15 58.18 10.81
CA MET A 1 -2.06 57.86 11.76
C MET A 1 -1.11 56.90 11.07
N GLN A 2 -0.09 57.47 10.42
CA GLN A 2 1.11 56.76 9.99
C GLN A 2 1.97 56.48 11.23
N ILE A 3 2.54 55.30 11.37
CA ILE A 3 3.64 55.08 12.30
C ILE A 3 4.87 54.74 11.48
N GLN A 4 5.80 55.68 11.53
CA GLN A 4 7.07 55.73 10.84
C GLN A 4 8.03 54.67 11.37
N SER A 5 8.81 54.11 10.44
CA SER A 5 10.08 53.42 10.66
C SER A 5 11.08 54.31 11.41
N ASN A 6 11.76 53.77 12.42
CA ASN A 6 13.05 54.29 12.87
C ASN A 6 14.05 53.14 13.11
N PRO A 7 15.35 53.35 12.78
CA PRO A 7 16.38 52.32 12.71
C PRO A 7 17.08 52.09 14.06
N VAL A 8 17.64 50.90 14.23
CA VAL A 8 18.42 50.48 15.42
C VAL A 8 19.89 50.25 14.97
N PRO A 9 20.89 50.58 15.81
CA PRO A 9 22.09 51.31 15.40
C PRO A 9 23.26 50.48 14.87
N ASN A 10 24.13 51.20 14.17
CA ASN A 10 25.44 50.78 13.68
C ASN A 10 26.40 50.54 14.86
N VAL A 11 26.81 49.30 15.07
CA VAL A 11 27.96 48.92 15.91
C VAL A 11 28.98 48.27 14.98
N GLY A 12 30.16 48.87 14.91
CA GLY A 12 31.20 48.59 13.93
C GLY A 12 31.73 47.16 13.96
N GLY A 13 31.51 46.48 12.84
CA GLY A 13 32.23 45.31 12.33
C GLY A 13 31.78 45.20 10.88
N GLY A 14 32.68 45.40 9.92
CA GLY A 14 32.33 45.66 8.52
C GLY A 14 31.36 44.64 7.93
N LYS A 15 30.08 45.00 7.79
CA LYS A 15 29.09 44.19 7.08
C LYS A 15 29.37 44.30 5.58
N ARG A 16 30.01 43.27 5.02
CA ARG A 16 30.10 43.08 3.55
C ARG A 16 28.70 43.01 2.96
N CYS A 17 28.56 43.42 1.69
CA CYS A 17 27.27 43.43 1.02
C CYS A 17 26.76 41.99 0.83
N VAL A 18 25.44 41.73 0.95
CA VAL A 18 24.86 40.38 0.85
C VAL A 18 25.27 39.65 -0.44
N THR A 19 25.43 40.40 -1.54
CA THR A 19 25.87 39.87 -2.84
C THR A 19 27.34 39.41 -2.88
N GLU A 20 28.20 39.96 -2.01
CA GLU A 20 29.60 39.53 -1.91
C GLU A 20 29.72 38.24 -1.09
N MET A 21 28.90 38.08 -0.04
CA MET A 21 28.87 36.86 0.77
C MET A 21 28.42 35.63 -0.04
N ASP A 22 27.43 35.80 -0.91
CA ASP A 22 26.89 34.72 -1.74
C ASP A 22 27.94 34.14 -2.71
N SER A 23 28.73 35.01 -3.35
CA SER A 23 29.80 34.58 -4.24
C SER A 23 31.00 34.03 -3.48
N GLU A 24 31.41 34.68 -2.39
CA GLU A 24 32.49 34.22 -1.51
C GLU A 24 32.21 32.81 -0.98
N TYR A 25 30.99 32.53 -0.50
CA TYR A 25 30.58 31.20 -0.07
C TYR A 25 30.75 30.16 -1.18
N PHE A 26 30.31 30.47 -2.41
CA PHE A 26 30.39 29.55 -3.53
C PHE A 26 31.85 29.23 -3.88
N PHE A 27 32.71 30.25 -3.94
CA PHE A 27 34.13 30.03 -4.24
C PHE A 27 34.83 29.27 -3.12
N GLU A 28 34.61 29.61 -1.86
CA GLU A 28 35.20 28.92 -0.70
C GLU A 28 34.87 27.41 -0.70
N LEU A 29 33.67 27.05 -1.13
CA LEU A 29 33.21 25.65 -1.17
C LEU A 29 33.93 24.82 -2.25
N TYR A 30 34.21 25.41 -3.42
CA TYR A 30 34.67 24.67 -4.60
C TYR A 30 36.11 24.98 -5.03
N GLU A 31 36.74 26.04 -4.53
CA GLU A 31 38.16 26.35 -4.77
C GLU A 31 39.11 25.21 -4.38
N PRO A 32 38.88 24.42 -3.32
CA PRO A 32 39.68 23.23 -3.03
C PRO A 32 39.70 22.18 -4.15
N PHE A 33 38.72 22.20 -5.05
CA PHE A 33 38.62 21.33 -6.21
C PHE A 33 39.15 21.96 -7.50
N ALA A 34 39.74 23.15 -7.45
CA ALA A 34 40.16 23.90 -8.63
C ALA A 34 41.02 23.04 -9.59
N GLY A 35 40.52 22.87 -10.82
CA GLY A 35 41.18 22.07 -11.87
C GLY A 35 41.12 20.55 -11.71
N ARG A 36 40.40 20.02 -10.72
CA ARG A 36 40.35 18.57 -10.44
C ARG A 36 39.10 17.86 -10.96
N GLY A 37 38.05 18.59 -11.39
CA GLY A 37 36.80 17.97 -11.81
C GLY A 37 35.82 18.93 -12.48
N TYR A 38 34.53 18.58 -12.42
CA TYR A 38 33.45 19.31 -13.08
C TYR A 38 32.26 19.56 -12.14
N LEU A 39 31.62 20.73 -12.30
CA LEU A 39 30.33 21.06 -11.71
C LEU A 39 29.22 20.95 -12.78
N ALA A 40 28.11 20.35 -12.40
CA ALA A 40 26.92 20.26 -13.23
C ALA A 40 25.95 21.40 -12.87
N VAL A 41 25.62 22.28 -13.82
CA VAL A 41 24.59 23.31 -13.67
C VAL A 41 23.36 22.89 -14.46
N SER A 42 22.24 22.67 -13.77
CA SER A 42 20.99 22.18 -14.36
C SER A 42 19.90 23.25 -14.35
N GLU A 43 19.35 23.51 -15.54
CA GLU A 43 18.24 24.42 -15.77
C GLU A 43 16.94 23.62 -15.94
N LEU A 44 15.90 24.04 -15.20
CA LEU A 44 14.57 23.46 -15.25
C LEU A 44 13.57 24.47 -15.82
N ASP A 45 12.83 24.03 -16.84
CA ASP A 45 11.72 24.71 -17.51
C ASP A 45 10.55 23.73 -17.46
N GLU A 46 9.39 24.12 -16.90
CA GLU A 46 8.24 23.23 -16.71
C GLU A 46 7.72 22.61 -18.03
N SER A 47 8.05 23.23 -19.16
CA SER A 47 7.63 22.77 -20.49
C SER A 47 8.66 21.90 -21.23
N LYS A 48 9.86 21.70 -20.67
CA LYS A 48 10.99 21.05 -21.38
C LYS A 48 11.79 20.11 -20.48
N PRO A 49 12.46 19.09 -21.06
CA PRO A 49 13.38 18.26 -20.28
C PRO A 49 14.51 19.11 -19.68
N PRO A 50 14.99 18.77 -18.47
CA PRO A 50 16.07 19.49 -17.80
C PRO A 50 17.33 19.52 -18.67
N ARG A 51 18.00 20.67 -18.70
CA ARG A 51 19.24 20.87 -19.45
C ARG A 51 20.39 21.04 -18.48
N THR A 52 21.39 20.16 -18.57
CA THR A 52 22.58 20.22 -17.73
C THR A 52 23.78 20.66 -18.55
N ARG A 53 24.48 21.69 -18.08
CA ARG A 53 25.74 22.18 -18.62
C ARG A 53 26.86 21.90 -17.62
N TRP A 54 28.02 21.48 -18.14
CA TRP A 54 29.16 21.09 -17.34
C TRP A 54 30.24 22.16 -17.39
N PHE A 55 30.77 22.52 -16.22
CA PHE A 55 31.83 23.51 -16.07
C PHE A 55 33.02 22.88 -15.36
N SER A 56 34.22 23.09 -15.89
CA SER A 56 35.44 22.68 -15.20
C SER A 56 35.59 23.48 -13.92
N THR A 57 36.02 22.83 -12.83
CA THR A 57 36.38 23.53 -11.59
C THR A 57 37.61 24.42 -11.75
N ALA A 58 38.33 24.39 -12.88
CA ALA A 58 39.35 25.38 -13.21
C ALA A 58 38.76 26.77 -13.51
N ASP A 59 37.47 26.85 -13.84
CA ASP A 59 36.77 28.10 -14.18
C ASP A 59 35.44 28.19 -13.41
N LEU A 60 35.56 28.27 -12.09
CA LEU A 60 34.42 28.44 -11.18
C LEU A 60 33.63 29.72 -11.47
N LYS A 61 34.30 30.78 -11.95
CA LYS A 61 33.67 32.06 -12.24
C LYS A 61 32.66 31.93 -13.38
N SER A 62 33.02 31.25 -14.47
CA SER A 62 32.08 31.01 -15.57
C SER A 62 30.88 30.15 -15.14
N ALA A 63 31.09 29.19 -14.24
CA ALA A 63 29.99 28.39 -13.67
C ALA A 63 29.03 29.28 -12.87
N TYR A 64 29.57 30.13 -11.99
CA TYR A 64 28.79 31.04 -11.15
C TYR A 64 28.04 32.10 -11.98
N ASP A 65 28.71 32.75 -12.92
CA ASP A 65 28.10 33.74 -13.81
C ASP A 65 26.95 33.13 -14.63
N HIS A 66 27.14 31.90 -15.15
CA HIS A 66 26.08 31.18 -15.89
C HIS A 66 24.87 30.88 -15.01
N MET A 67 25.08 30.51 -13.74
CA MET A 67 23.99 30.30 -12.79
C MET A 67 23.19 31.58 -12.53
N LEU A 68 23.88 32.70 -12.30
CA LEU A 68 23.25 34.01 -12.08
C LEU A 68 22.45 34.47 -13.31
N GLU A 69 23.00 34.25 -14.52
CA GLU A 69 22.33 34.59 -15.77
C GLU A 69 21.04 33.77 -15.95
N CYS A 70 21.13 32.45 -15.80
CA CYS A 70 19.98 31.55 -15.98
C CYS A 70 18.90 31.77 -14.92
N ALA A 71 19.30 32.11 -13.70
CA ALA A 71 18.38 32.33 -12.59
C ALA A 71 17.55 33.62 -12.74
N ARG A 72 17.78 34.45 -13.77
CA ARG A 72 16.93 35.62 -14.04
C ARG A 72 15.50 35.25 -14.43
N ASN A 73 15.31 34.07 -15.03
CA ASN A 73 14.00 33.65 -15.55
C ASN A 73 13.75 32.13 -15.51
N ARG A 74 14.66 31.33 -14.93
CA ARG A 74 14.54 29.88 -14.84
C ARG A 74 14.93 29.37 -13.47
N GLN A 75 14.50 28.15 -13.17
CA GLN A 75 14.96 27.40 -12.02
C GLN A 75 16.36 26.84 -12.31
N VAL A 76 17.33 27.17 -11.45
CA VAL A 76 18.73 26.75 -11.60
C VAL A 76 19.19 25.99 -10.37
N TYR A 77 19.87 24.88 -10.61
CA TYR A 77 20.52 24.05 -9.60
C TYR A 77 21.94 23.75 -10.02
N HIS A 78 22.80 23.45 -9.06
CA HIS A 78 24.14 22.93 -9.30
C HIS A 78 24.40 21.67 -8.48
N SER A 79 25.31 20.82 -8.94
CA SER A 79 25.77 19.67 -8.16
C SER A 79 26.48 20.12 -6.89
N TRP A 80 26.14 19.49 -5.76
CA TRP A 80 26.85 19.67 -4.50
C TRP A 80 28.21 18.96 -4.52
N GLY A 81 28.25 17.73 -5.03
CA GLY A 81 29.49 17.01 -5.28
C GLY A 81 30.18 17.47 -6.56
N VAL A 82 31.50 17.35 -6.59
CA VAL A 82 32.33 17.58 -7.78
C VAL A 82 32.49 16.27 -8.53
N TYR A 83 32.27 16.29 -9.85
CA TYR A 83 32.39 15.11 -10.70
C TYR A 83 33.83 14.88 -11.16
N ALA A 84 34.25 13.62 -11.24
CA ALA A 84 35.57 13.23 -11.76
C ALA A 84 35.67 13.42 -13.28
N GLY A 85 34.54 13.34 -14.00
CA GLY A 85 34.45 13.56 -15.43
C GLY A 85 33.01 13.80 -15.86
N ILE A 86 32.82 14.22 -17.12
CA ILE A 86 31.48 14.45 -17.69
C ILE A 86 30.86 13.07 -18.01
N PRO A 87 29.71 12.72 -17.38
CA PRO A 87 29.02 11.46 -17.66
C PRO A 87 28.57 11.35 -19.11
N ALA A 88 28.57 10.12 -19.65
CA ALA A 88 28.19 9.87 -21.04
C ALA A 88 26.73 10.23 -21.37
N SER A 89 25.83 10.18 -20.36
CA SER A 89 24.44 10.62 -20.52
C SER A 89 23.80 10.95 -19.17
N GLY A 90 22.79 11.83 -19.19
CA GLY A 90 22.02 12.20 -18.01
C GLY A 90 22.77 13.11 -17.03
N ARG A 91 22.28 13.17 -15.79
CA ARG A 91 22.77 14.07 -14.74
C ARG A 91 23.97 13.53 -13.94
N GLY A 92 24.47 12.34 -14.28
CA GLY A 92 25.46 11.61 -13.49
C GLY A 92 24.87 10.79 -12.33
N ARG A 93 25.70 9.92 -11.75
CA ARG A 93 25.43 9.05 -10.60
C ARG A 93 26.46 9.30 -9.49
N GLY A 94 26.18 8.82 -8.28
CA GLY A 94 27.13 8.93 -7.16
C GLY A 94 28.52 8.32 -7.45
N SER A 95 28.60 7.32 -8.33
CA SER A 95 29.88 6.73 -8.79
C SER A 95 30.75 7.69 -9.60
N ASP A 96 30.16 8.74 -10.17
CA ASP A 96 30.84 9.72 -11.01
C ASP A 96 31.41 10.88 -10.18
N ILE A 97 31.12 10.91 -8.88
CA ILE A 97 31.56 11.95 -7.94
C ILE A 97 33.02 11.70 -7.53
N LEU A 98 33.84 12.73 -7.71
CA LEU A 98 35.22 12.82 -7.25
C LEU A 98 35.30 13.08 -5.76
N GLY A 99 34.46 14.00 -5.26
CA GLY A 99 34.42 14.33 -3.84
C GLY A 99 33.32 15.32 -3.46
N LEU A 100 33.15 15.49 -2.16
CA LEU A 100 32.17 16.40 -1.56
C LEU A 100 32.87 17.54 -0.80
N PRO A 101 32.37 18.78 -0.91
CA PRO A 101 32.91 19.90 -0.12
C PRO A 101 32.39 19.92 1.33
N GLY A 102 31.35 19.14 1.63
CA GLY A 102 30.68 19.09 2.94
C GLY A 102 29.43 18.21 2.92
N ILE A 103 28.67 18.26 4.01
CA ILE A 103 27.31 17.68 4.12
C ILE A 103 26.31 18.83 4.22
N PHE A 104 25.16 18.71 3.55
CA PHE A 104 24.07 19.67 3.72
C PHE A 104 22.75 18.99 4.05
N ILE A 105 21.89 19.70 4.79
CA ILE A 105 20.51 19.28 5.07
C ILE A 105 19.55 20.27 4.42
N ASP A 106 18.54 19.77 3.71
CA ASP A 106 17.46 20.57 3.11
C ASP A 106 16.26 20.61 4.06
N ALA A 107 16.15 21.70 4.82
CA ALA A 107 15.09 21.94 5.79
C ALA A 107 13.99 22.80 5.16
N ASP A 108 13.04 22.15 4.49
CA ASP A 108 11.86 22.80 3.92
C ASP A 108 11.02 23.48 5.01
N VAL A 109 10.45 24.64 4.68
CA VAL A 109 9.57 25.42 5.56
C VAL A 109 8.20 25.48 4.91
N LEU A 110 7.14 25.38 5.71
CA LEU A 110 5.77 25.40 5.23
C LEU A 110 5.52 26.66 4.39
N SER A 111 5.03 26.45 3.16
CA SER A 111 4.72 27.52 2.23
C SER A 111 3.20 27.69 2.12
N PRO A 112 2.67 28.92 2.15
CA PRO A 112 1.25 29.17 1.87
C PRO A 112 0.92 28.98 0.37
N ASP A 113 1.92 29.05 -0.50
CA ASP A 113 1.77 28.86 -1.94
C ASP A 113 1.62 27.36 -2.28
N GLU A 114 0.50 26.99 -2.90
CA GLU A 114 0.21 25.61 -3.30
C GLU A 114 1.28 25.08 -4.28
N GLY A 115 1.72 23.84 -4.07
CA GLY A 115 2.68 23.16 -4.95
C GLY A 115 4.16 23.42 -4.67
N VAL A 116 4.50 24.28 -3.69
CA VAL A 116 5.92 24.53 -3.31
C VAL A 116 6.54 23.30 -2.65
N HIS A 117 5.83 22.70 -1.69
CA HIS A 117 6.20 21.48 -0.96
C HIS A 117 4.99 20.55 -0.81
N ALA A 118 5.16 19.25 -1.09
CA ALA A 118 4.10 18.25 -0.91
C ALA A 118 3.95 17.79 0.55
N GLN A 119 5.03 17.89 1.34
CA GLN A 119 5.04 17.57 2.77
C GLN A 119 4.40 18.70 3.58
N LYS A 120 3.56 18.35 4.55
CA LYS A 120 2.86 19.32 5.41
C LYS A 120 3.40 19.36 6.85
N LYS A 121 4.16 18.35 7.27
CA LYS A 121 4.82 18.30 8.59
C LYS A 121 6.17 19.03 8.54
N LEU A 122 6.13 20.35 8.37
CA LEU A 122 7.30 21.22 8.22
C LEU A 122 7.26 22.38 9.24
N PRO A 123 8.40 23.01 9.56
CA PRO A 123 8.43 24.26 10.31
C PRO A 123 7.52 25.32 9.69
N GLU A 124 6.78 26.06 10.50
CA GLU A 124 5.86 27.10 10.03
C GLU A 124 6.61 28.33 9.50
N THR A 125 7.81 28.60 10.03
CA THR A 125 8.64 29.73 9.62
C THR A 125 10.12 29.37 9.61
N GLN A 126 10.92 30.09 8.80
CA GLN A 126 12.38 29.97 8.83
C GLN A 126 12.95 30.28 10.22
N GLN A 127 12.34 31.23 10.94
CA GLN A 127 12.76 31.62 12.28
C GLN A 127 12.63 30.47 13.28
N LEU A 128 11.52 29.72 13.25
CA LEU A 128 11.34 28.54 14.11
C LEU A 128 12.35 27.43 13.79
N CYS A 129 12.69 27.26 12.52
CA CYS A 129 13.71 26.29 12.10
C CYS A 129 15.11 26.68 12.62
N LEU A 130 15.47 27.97 12.58
CA LEU A 130 16.72 28.49 13.14
C LEU A 130 16.75 28.41 14.68
N GLU A 131 15.62 28.64 15.35
CA GLU A 131 15.50 28.48 16.80
C GLU A 131 15.65 27.02 17.23
N TRP A 132 15.04 26.09 16.48
CA TRP A 132 15.26 24.67 16.68
C TRP A 132 16.72 24.31 16.48
N LEU A 133 17.38 24.76 15.42
CA LEU A 133 18.81 24.49 15.20
C LEU A 133 19.67 24.96 16.38
N LYS A 134 19.39 26.14 16.94
CA LYS A 134 20.11 26.66 18.13
C LYS A 134 19.84 25.86 19.41
N GLN A 135 18.66 25.24 19.51
CA GLN A 135 18.25 24.41 20.64
C GLN A 135 18.66 22.95 20.47
N SER A 136 18.86 22.52 19.22
CA SER A 136 19.37 21.22 18.88
C SER A 136 20.82 21.10 19.38
N GLN A 137 21.18 19.94 19.87
CA GLN A 137 22.56 19.66 20.29
C GLN A 137 23.48 19.37 19.09
N LEU A 138 23.05 19.71 17.87
CA LEU A 138 23.84 19.49 16.66
C LEU A 138 25.10 20.38 16.65
N PRO A 139 26.18 19.90 16.02
CA PRO A 139 27.32 20.74 15.68
C PRO A 139 26.85 21.97 14.91
N THR A 140 27.40 23.14 15.21
CA THR A 140 26.99 24.39 14.56
C THR A 140 27.28 24.35 13.06
N PRO A 141 26.30 24.54 12.16
CA PRO A 141 26.59 24.55 10.73
C PRO A 141 27.62 25.61 10.35
N SER A 142 28.50 25.28 9.41
CA SER A 142 29.44 26.21 8.78
C SER A 142 28.70 27.35 8.10
N ALA A 143 27.61 27.03 7.40
CA ALA A 143 26.73 28.03 6.81
C ALA A 143 25.26 27.63 6.90
N VAL A 144 24.41 28.65 6.93
CA VAL A 144 22.97 28.53 6.72
C VAL A 144 22.61 29.33 5.49
N ARG A 145 21.96 28.69 4.53
CA ARG A 145 21.47 29.35 3.29
C ARG A 145 19.96 29.35 3.24
N SER A 146 19.36 30.48 2.90
CA SER A 146 17.96 30.52 2.51
C SER A 146 17.83 30.04 1.07
N SER A 147 16.96 29.05 0.85
CA SER A 147 16.59 28.63 -0.50
C SER A 147 15.45 29.49 -1.09
N GLY A 148 14.99 30.49 -0.34
CA GLY A 148 13.77 31.26 -0.58
C GLY A 148 12.52 30.62 0.04
N ASN A 149 12.40 29.29 0.04
CA ASN A 149 11.23 28.54 0.56
C ASN A 149 11.59 27.51 1.64
N GLY A 150 12.82 27.57 2.16
CA GLY A 150 13.38 26.66 3.15
C GLY A 150 14.80 27.10 3.51
N LEU A 151 15.49 26.31 4.31
CA LEU A 151 16.86 26.55 4.73
C LEU A 151 17.74 25.35 4.35
N TYR A 152 18.97 25.62 3.93
CA TYR A 152 20.03 24.63 3.92
C TYR A 152 20.94 24.85 5.11
N PHE A 153 21.28 23.77 5.80
CA PHE A 153 22.32 23.75 6.83
C PHE A 153 23.53 23.02 6.26
N ASP A 154 24.65 23.71 6.12
CA ASP A 154 25.85 23.19 5.48
C ASP A 154 26.97 23.01 6.52
N TRP A 155 27.50 21.79 6.64
CA TRP A 155 28.72 21.46 7.38
C TRP A 155 29.84 21.22 6.36
N VAL A 156 30.65 22.25 6.14
CA VAL A 156 31.76 22.28 5.19
C VAL A 156 32.98 21.61 5.79
N PHE A 157 33.67 20.79 4.99
CA PHE A 157 34.83 20.06 5.46
C PHE A 157 36.11 20.90 5.46
N LYS A 158 37.04 20.61 6.39
CA LYS A 158 38.38 21.24 6.43
C LYS A 158 39.18 20.91 5.17
N GLN A 159 39.09 19.65 4.74
CA GLN A 159 39.58 19.16 3.46
C GLN A 159 38.41 18.46 2.75
N PRO A 160 38.25 18.61 1.43
CA PRO A 160 37.15 17.98 0.75
C PRO A 160 37.23 16.46 0.86
N LEU A 161 36.06 15.84 1.05
CA LEU A 161 35.94 14.39 1.13
C LEU A 161 36.13 13.80 -0.27
N THR A 162 37.30 13.21 -0.53
CA THR A 162 37.61 12.55 -1.81
C THR A 162 37.48 11.04 -1.71
N PHE A 163 37.29 10.37 -2.84
CA PHE A 163 37.17 8.92 -2.90
C PHE A 163 38.29 8.33 -3.75
N GLU A 164 39.20 7.56 -3.17
CA GLU A 164 40.28 6.88 -3.91
C GLU A 164 39.80 5.55 -4.50
N THR A 165 38.92 4.85 -3.78
CA THR A 165 38.38 3.55 -4.20
C THR A 165 36.85 3.49 -4.07
N GLU A 166 36.23 2.58 -4.84
CA GLU A 166 34.78 2.31 -4.72
C GLU A 166 34.38 1.83 -3.32
N LYS A 167 35.26 1.07 -2.63
CA LYS A 167 35.00 0.57 -1.27
C LYS A 167 34.97 1.73 -0.28
N GLU A 168 35.94 2.62 -0.37
CA GLU A 168 36.02 3.83 0.45
C GLU A 168 34.83 4.76 0.19
N ARG A 169 34.47 4.99 -1.08
CA ARG A 169 33.27 5.75 -1.45
C ARG A 169 32.02 5.19 -0.78
N ALA A 170 31.82 3.88 -0.85
CA ALA A 170 30.66 3.24 -0.24
C ALA A 170 30.66 3.37 1.28
N SER A 171 31.83 3.32 1.93
CA SER A 171 31.95 3.51 3.38
C SER A 171 31.62 4.94 3.80
N LEU A 172 32.28 5.92 3.19
CA LEU A 172 32.07 7.34 3.50
C LEU A 172 30.65 7.81 3.14
N HIS A 173 30.05 7.23 2.08
CA HIS A 173 28.65 7.51 1.76
C HIS A 173 27.69 7.04 2.86
N LYS A 174 27.96 5.90 3.51
CA LYS A 174 27.15 5.43 4.66
C LYS A 174 27.23 6.39 5.84
N GLU A 175 28.39 6.98 6.10
CA GLU A 175 28.55 7.99 7.16
C GLU A 175 27.76 9.26 6.85
N VAL A 176 27.83 9.75 5.61
CA VAL A 176 27.00 10.86 5.14
C VAL A 176 25.50 10.55 5.30
N GLN A 177 25.07 9.33 4.94
CA GLN A 177 23.68 8.88 5.13
C GLN A 177 23.28 8.85 6.60
N ARG A 178 24.17 8.37 7.48
CA ARG A 178 23.93 8.31 8.92
C ARG A 178 23.80 9.71 9.52
N PHE A 179 24.66 10.66 9.14
CA PHE A 179 24.52 12.06 9.56
C PHE A 179 23.15 12.62 9.19
N HIS A 180 22.71 12.44 7.93
CA HIS A 180 21.38 12.89 7.50
C HIS A 180 20.25 12.23 8.29
N GLN A 181 20.38 10.95 8.63
CA GLN A 181 19.41 10.23 9.42
C GLN A 181 19.28 10.85 10.82
N VAL A 182 20.39 11.10 11.52
CA VAL A 182 20.38 11.69 12.86
C VAL A 182 19.69 13.05 12.86
N VAL A 183 20.03 13.94 11.92
CA VAL A 183 19.41 15.28 11.86
C VAL A 183 17.89 15.18 11.62
N ARG A 184 17.45 14.27 10.74
CA ARG A 184 16.03 14.06 10.42
C ARG A 184 15.26 13.47 11.59
N GLU A 185 15.84 12.51 12.30
CA GLU A 185 15.27 11.92 13.51
C GLU A 185 15.18 12.94 14.64
N LEU A 186 16.21 13.78 14.81
CA LEU A 186 16.18 14.84 15.81
C LEU A 186 15.07 15.86 15.51
N ALA A 187 14.94 16.31 14.26
CA ALA A 187 13.87 17.22 13.86
C ALA A 187 12.47 16.61 14.06
N ASN A 188 12.34 15.30 13.79
CA ASN A 188 11.09 14.58 14.00
C ASN A 188 10.76 14.41 15.49
N SER A 189 11.74 14.02 16.32
CA SER A 189 11.53 13.77 17.74
C SER A 189 11.31 15.06 18.54
N ASP A 190 11.98 16.14 18.18
CA ASP A 190 11.84 17.42 18.90
C ASP A 190 10.59 18.20 18.49
N ARG A 191 10.20 18.14 17.20
CA ARG A 191 9.18 19.03 16.63
C ARG A 191 8.14 18.34 15.73
N GLY A 192 8.26 17.04 15.47
CA GLY A 192 7.38 16.31 14.55
C GLY A 192 7.65 16.62 13.07
N TRP A 193 8.71 17.35 12.75
CA TRP A 193 9.04 17.77 11.40
C TRP A 193 9.61 16.63 10.57
N VAL A 194 9.40 16.66 9.26
CA VAL A 194 9.85 15.63 8.31
C VAL A 194 10.64 16.31 7.20
N PHE A 195 11.97 16.31 7.32
CA PHE A 195 12.87 16.81 6.28
C PHE A 195 13.18 15.74 5.23
N ASP A 196 13.46 16.20 4.01
CA ASP A 196 13.78 15.34 2.86
C ASP A 196 15.12 14.63 3.04
N ASN A 197 15.24 13.42 2.49
CA ASN A 197 16.52 12.72 2.45
C ASN A 197 17.31 13.17 1.21
N VAL A 198 18.37 13.94 1.44
CA VAL A 198 19.25 14.50 0.41
C VAL A 198 20.65 13.88 0.40
N SER A 199 20.84 12.74 1.06
CA SER A 199 22.14 12.07 1.26
C SER A 199 22.78 11.40 0.03
N ASP A 200 22.16 11.48 -1.14
CA ASP A 200 22.75 10.97 -2.39
C ASP A 200 24.00 11.79 -2.79
N LEU A 201 25.11 11.15 -3.17
CA LEU A 201 26.35 11.87 -3.50
C LEU A 201 26.18 12.80 -4.73
N ALA A 202 25.31 12.43 -5.68
CA ALA A 202 25.03 13.20 -6.88
C ALA A 202 23.91 14.24 -6.70
N ARG A 203 23.64 14.66 -5.46
CA ARG A 203 22.59 15.62 -5.14
C ARG A 203 22.89 17.01 -5.70
N ILE A 204 21.83 17.71 -6.08
CA ILE A 204 21.86 19.10 -6.57
C ILE A 204 21.26 20.05 -5.53
N THR A 205 21.76 21.29 -5.47
CA THR A 205 21.26 22.36 -4.60
C THR A 205 21.20 23.69 -5.36
N ARG A 206 20.56 24.71 -4.77
CA ARG A 206 20.51 26.06 -5.34
C ARG A 206 21.76 26.84 -4.95
N ALA A 207 22.34 27.58 -5.89
CA ALA A 207 23.49 28.44 -5.61
C ALA A 207 23.03 29.75 -4.97
N PRO A 208 23.71 30.25 -3.92
CA PRO A 208 23.51 31.60 -3.43
C PRO A 208 23.68 32.67 -4.52
N GLY A 209 23.01 33.81 -4.35
CA GLY A 209 22.95 34.88 -5.34
C GLY A 209 21.93 34.66 -6.46
N THR A 210 21.33 33.47 -6.57
CA THR A 210 20.30 33.14 -7.57
C THR A 210 18.88 33.44 -7.08
N GLN A 211 17.88 33.29 -7.96
CA GLN A 211 16.46 33.39 -7.61
C GLN A 211 15.75 32.03 -7.69
N ASN A 212 14.89 31.75 -6.70
CA ASN A 212 13.98 30.61 -6.68
C ASN A 212 12.62 31.01 -7.27
N HIS A 213 12.29 30.43 -8.42
CA HIS A 213 11.07 30.73 -9.19
C HIS A 213 9.89 29.81 -8.84
N LYS A 214 9.93 29.12 -7.69
CA LYS A 214 8.81 28.24 -7.27
C LYS A 214 7.56 29.03 -6.85
N THR A 215 7.72 30.32 -6.62
CA THR A 215 6.68 31.25 -6.20
C THR A 215 6.69 32.46 -7.12
N CYS A 216 5.57 33.19 -7.16
CA CYS A 216 5.46 34.48 -7.85
C CYS A 216 5.05 35.55 -6.83
N PRO A 217 5.92 36.50 -6.46
CA PRO A 217 7.27 36.75 -7.01
C PRO A 217 8.30 35.67 -6.61
N SER A 218 9.37 35.58 -7.40
CA SER A 218 10.53 34.75 -7.10
C SER A 218 11.22 35.22 -5.82
N LYS A 219 11.81 34.29 -5.07
CA LYS A 219 12.48 34.57 -3.79
C LYS A 219 14.00 34.41 -3.93
N PRO A 220 14.82 35.30 -3.34
CA PRO A 220 16.27 35.20 -3.47
C PRO A 220 16.83 34.01 -2.68
N VAL A 221 17.89 33.41 -3.21
CA VAL A 221 18.70 32.38 -2.53
C VAL A 221 19.92 33.09 -1.94
N THR A 222 20.05 33.11 -0.62
CA THR A 222 21.06 33.94 0.07
C THR A 222 21.72 33.18 1.22
N VAL A 223 23.01 33.43 1.46
CA VAL A 223 23.69 33.00 2.68
C VAL A 223 23.25 33.90 3.84
N LEU A 224 22.81 33.29 4.95
CA LEU A 224 22.36 34.00 6.15
C LEU A 224 23.45 34.10 7.24
N THR A 225 24.52 33.33 7.08
CA THR A 225 25.65 33.24 8.02
C THR A 225 26.73 34.29 7.72
N SER A 226 27.55 34.66 8.71
CA SER A 226 28.71 35.53 8.51
C SER A 226 29.89 34.78 7.90
N TYR A 227 30.79 35.51 7.23
CA TYR A 227 32.01 34.94 6.68
C TYR A 227 32.90 34.27 7.75
N ASP A 228 33.00 34.88 8.93
CA ASP A 228 33.80 34.34 10.04
C ASP A 228 33.27 32.96 10.49
N GLN A 229 31.95 32.77 10.59
CA GLN A 229 31.37 31.48 10.96
C GLN A 229 31.63 30.40 9.90
N LEU A 230 31.54 30.73 8.61
CA LEU A 230 31.89 29.81 7.52
C LEU A 230 33.36 29.36 7.59
N ARG A 231 34.25 30.31 7.92
CA ARG A 231 35.68 30.06 8.01
C ARG A 231 36.06 29.25 9.26
N ASP A 232 35.45 29.57 10.40
CA ASP A 232 35.85 29.04 11.70
C ASP A 232 35.23 27.64 11.99
N ASN A 233 34.06 27.34 11.43
CA ASN A 233 33.37 26.07 11.67
C ASN A 233 33.53 25.11 10.50
N LYS A 234 34.75 24.62 10.24
CA LYS A 234 35.00 23.54 9.27
C LYS A 234 35.29 22.23 9.99
N TYR A 235 34.79 21.12 9.43
CA TYR A 235 34.77 19.82 10.11
C TYR A 235 35.59 18.75 9.39
N ASP A 236 36.10 17.77 10.12
CA ASP A 236 36.42 16.46 9.54
C ASP A 236 35.20 15.54 9.70
N LEU A 237 34.98 14.61 8.76
CA LEU A 237 33.79 13.76 8.79
C LEU A 237 33.72 12.93 10.08
N ASP A 238 34.85 12.32 10.48
CA ASP A 238 34.93 11.52 11.70
C ASP A 238 34.59 12.33 12.97
N GLU A 239 35.10 13.57 13.06
CA GLU A 239 34.80 14.48 14.17
C GLU A 239 33.31 14.82 14.22
N LEU A 240 32.74 15.13 13.05
CA LEU A 240 31.33 15.46 12.92
C LEU A 240 30.44 14.28 13.30
N MET A 241 30.82 13.06 12.92
CA MET A 241 30.11 11.83 13.29
C MET A 241 30.17 11.56 14.78
N LEU A 242 31.33 11.72 15.42
CA LEU A 242 31.50 11.54 16.88
C LEU A 242 30.60 12.49 17.69
N GLU A 243 30.36 13.71 17.20
CA GLU A 243 29.50 14.68 17.88
C GLU A 243 28.00 14.38 17.73
N VAL A 244 27.56 13.81 16.59
CA VAL A 244 26.13 13.52 16.36
C VAL A 244 25.68 12.14 16.82
N GLU A 245 26.59 11.17 16.91
CA GLU A 245 26.26 9.80 17.36
C GLU A 245 25.51 9.74 18.71
N PRO A 246 25.84 10.55 19.74
CA PRO A 246 25.17 10.52 21.03
C PRO A 246 23.77 11.14 21.04
N LEU A 247 23.39 11.89 20.00
CA LEU A 247 22.18 12.74 19.99
C LEU A 247 20.89 11.99 19.69
N VAL A 248 20.99 10.70 19.35
CA VAL A 248 19.84 9.83 19.15
C VAL A 248 19.25 9.46 20.52
N LYS A 249 18.04 9.96 20.83
CA LYS A 249 17.30 9.53 22.03
C LYS A 249 16.99 8.04 21.91
N LYS A 250 17.33 7.27 22.96
CA LYS A 250 16.96 5.86 23.13
C LYS A 250 15.46 5.71 23.42
N ASP A 251 14.59 6.18 22.52
CA ASP A 251 13.15 5.97 22.60
C ASP A 251 12.65 5.32 21.31
N ASP A 252 13.18 4.11 21.08
CA ASP A 252 12.59 3.03 20.28
C ASP A 252 13.28 1.68 20.68
N ALA A 253 13.60 1.56 21.97
CA ALA A 253 14.42 0.49 22.53
C ALA A 253 13.61 -0.65 23.18
N GLU A 254 12.35 -0.87 22.77
CA GLU A 254 11.59 -2.07 23.14
C GLU A 254 11.53 -3.14 22.03
N LEU A 255 12.19 -2.93 20.89
CA LEU A 255 12.32 -3.94 19.84
C LEU A 255 13.72 -3.97 19.25
N LYS A 256 14.68 -4.58 19.98
CA LYS A 256 15.82 -5.39 19.49
C LYS A 256 16.90 -5.52 20.58
N GLU A 257 16.63 -6.30 21.61
CA GLU A 257 17.72 -7.10 22.22
C GLU A 257 17.86 -8.40 21.42
N THR A 258 18.43 -8.28 20.22
CA THR A 258 19.24 -9.37 19.69
C THR A 258 20.65 -8.82 19.73
N LYS A 259 21.45 -9.28 20.71
CA LYS A 259 22.89 -9.00 20.78
C LYS A 259 23.50 -9.36 19.42
N GLN A 260 23.66 -8.35 18.58
CA GLN A 260 24.44 -8.38 17.37
C GLN A 260 25.87 -8.68 17.84
N LEU A 261 26.34 -9.91 17.60
CA LEU A 261 27.77 -10.15 17.57
C LEU A 261 28.33 -9.16 16.55
N GLU A 262 29.30 -8.37 16.99
CA GLU A 262 30.13 -7.56 16.10
C GLU A 262 30.66 -8.46 14.97
N LEU A 263 30.40 -8.04 13.74
CA LEU A 263 30.96 -8.64 12.54
C LEU A 263 32.46 -8.31 12.53
N GLU A 264 33.27 -9.17 13.13
CA GLU A 264 34.70 -9.23 12.82
C GLU A 264 34.87 -9.64 11.35
N GLU A 265 35.83 -9.04 10.65
CA GLU A 265 36.15 -9.34 9.26
C GLU A 265 36.33 -10.85 9.03
N PRO A 266 35.98 -11.40 7.84
CA PRO A 266 36.23 -12.80 7.55
C PRO A 266 37.73 -13.10 7.61
N VAL A 267 38.13 -13.88 8.61
CA VAL A 267 39.51 -14.34 8.80
C VAL A 267 39.79 -15.49 7.82
N ASP A 268 40.82 -15.33 6.99
CA ASP A 268 41.28 -16.37 6.06
C ASP A 268 41.95 -17.52 6.81
N PHE A 269 41.26 -18.66 6.89
CA PHE A 269 41.73 -19.91 7.50
C PHE A 269 42.23 -20.92 6.46
N GLY A 270 43.11 -20.50 5.55
CA GLY A 270 43.91 -21.45 4.75
C GLY A 270 43.08 -22.46 3.95
N GLY A 271 42.02 -22.00 3.28
CA GLY A 271 41.37 -22.77 2.22
C GLY A 271 40.21 -23.72 2.60
N VAL A 272 39.75 -23.77 3.86
CA VAL A 272 38.52 -24.52 4.22
C VAL A 272 37.38 -23.55 4.54
N LYS A 273 36.44 -23.37 3.60
CA LYS A 273 35.28 -22.46 3.76
C LYS A 273 34.28 -23.03 4.78
N ARG A 274 34.32 -22.53 6.01
CA ARG A 274 33.35 -22.84 7.08
C ARG A 274 32.03 -22.09 6.84
N ALA A 275 30.95 -22.55 7.46
CA ALA A 275 29.62 -21.95 7.30
C ALA A 275 29.42 -20.75 8.25
N ASN A 276 28.78 -19.69 7.77
CA ASN A 276 28.38 -18.54 8.57
C ASN A 276 27.10 -18.87 9.36
N PHE A 277 27.21 -18.97 10.69
CA PHE A 277 26.07 -19.33 11.54
C PHE A 277 24.96 -18.26 11.53
N VAL A 278 25.31 -16.98 11.44
CA VAL A 278 24.33 -15.87 11.43
C VAL A 278 23.39 -15.98 10.22
N ALA A 279 23.92 -16.42 9.07
CA ALA A 279 23.09 -16.69 7.90
C ALA A 279 22.13 -17.87 8.11
N ILE A 280 22.59 -18.94 8.75
CA ILE A 280 21.73 -20.11 9.08
C ILE A 280 20.63 -19.69 10.06
N GLU A 281 20.99 -18.98 11.13
CA GLU A 281 20.05 -18.50 12.14
C GLU A 281 18.98 -17.58 11.54
N LYS A 282 19.37 -16.63 10.67
CA LYS A 282 18.43 -15.73 10.00
C LYS A 282 17.52 -16.44 9.01
N GLY A 283 18.02 -17.46 8.30
CA GLY A 283 17.27 -18.14 7.26
C GLY A 283 16.47 -19.37 7.70
N CYS A 284 16.74 -19.94 8.88
CA CYS A 284 16.07 -21.15 9.37
C CYS A 284 15.29 -20.88 10.66
N GLY A 285 13.96 -20.97 10.58
CA GLY A 285 13.06 -20.73 11.71
C GLY A 285 13.30 -21.67 12.92
N ALA A 286 13.58 -22.95 12.67
CA ALA A 286 13.89 -23.91 13.74
C ALA A 286 15.18 -23.54 14.49
N VAL A 287 16.28 -23.27 13.76
CA VAL A 287 17.54 -22.83 14.36
C VAL A 287 17.37 -21.50 15.10
N SER A 288 16.63 -20.55 14.54
CA SER A 288 16.32 -19.28 15.20
C SER A 288 15.55 -19.47 16.51
N LYS A 289 14.54 -20.36 16.52
CA LYS A 289 13.78 -20.72 17.72
C LYS A 289 14.69 -21.31 18.78
N TRP A 290 15.55 -22.25 18.39
CA TRP A 290 16.52 -22.85 19.31
C TRP A 290 17.39 -21.75 19.94
N VAL A 291 18.04 -20.90 19.14
CA VAL A 291 18.91 -19.83 19.68
C VAL A 291 18.16 -18.87 20.62
N ARG A 292 16.91 -18.52 20.31
CA ARG A 292 16.11 -17.58 21.11
C ARG A 292 15.60 -18.19 22.42
N ASN A 293 15.16 -19.44 22.39
CA ASN A 293 14.51 -20.10 23.52
C ASN A 293 15.22 -21.40 23.94
N PRO A 294 16.51 -21.35 24.34
CA PRO A 294 17.27 -22.56 24.69
C PRO A 294 16.71 -23.33 25.88
N GLN A 295 16.01 -22.63 26.76
CA GLN A 295 15.31 -23.17 27.93
C GLN A 295 14.16 -24.12 27.56
N GLU A 296 13.53 -23.90 26.40
CA GLU A 296 12.35 -24.64 25.93
C GLU A 296 12.72 -25.84 25.05
N GLN A 297 13.99 -25.94 24.66
CA GLN A 297 14.47 -27.00 23.77
C GLN A 297 14.54 -28.36 24.46
N SER A 298 14.25 -29.43 23.70
CA SER A 298 14.59 -30.79 24.10
C SER A 298 16.11 -31.04 23.98
N TYR A 299 16.59 -32.14 24.58
CA TYR A 299 17.98 -32.56 24.41
C TYR A 299 18.32 -32.85 22.93
N GLU A 300 17.38 -33.41 22.18
CA GLU A 300 17.59 -33.74 20.76
C GLU A 300 17.68 -32.49 19.89
N ASP A 301 16.92 -31.44 20.20
CA ASP A 301 17.00 -30.14 19.54
C ASP A 301 18.36 -29.47 19.80
N TRP A 302 18.79 -29.49 21.06
CA TRP A 302 20.10 -28.97 21.45
C TRP A 302 21.24 -29.73 20.75
N LEU A 303 21.17 -31.06 20.69
CA LEU A 303 22.14 -31.89 19.98
C LEU A 303 22.13 -31.60 18.47
N ALA A 304 20.96 -31.39 17.87
CA ALA A 304 20.83 -30.98 16.47
C ALA A 304 21.47 -29.60 16.21
N LEU A 305 21.30 -28.64 17.13
CA LEU A 305 21.97 -27.34 17.09
C LEU A 305 23.49 -27.48 17.16
N LEU A 306 24.02 -28.32 18.07
CA LEU A 306 25.46 -28.58 18.16
C LEU A 306 26.03 -29.19 16.86
N ARG A 307 25.28 -30.07 16.20
CA ARG A 307 25.64 -30.65 14.89
C ARG A 307 25.69 -29.62 13.76
N VAL A 308 24.91 -28.53 13.85
CA VAL A 308 25.00 -27.38 12.94
C VAL A 308 26.24 -26.54 13.28
N LEU A 309 26.39 -26.17 14.56
CA LEU A 309 27.49 -25.33 15.04
C LEU A 309 28.86 -25.96 14.78
N SER A 310 29.00 -27.29 14.87
CA SER A 310 30.26 -28.00 14.60
C SER A 310 30.84 -27.79 13.20
N ARG A 311 30.01 -27.30 12.26
CA ARG A 311 30.40 -26.97 10.87
C ARG A 311 30.52 -25.47 10.61
N CYS A 312 30.23 -24.63 11.61
CA CYS A 312 30.25 -23.18 11.50
C CYS A 312 31.58 -22.56 11.95
N GLU A 313 31.81 -21.31 11.53
CA GLU A 313 32.89 -20.47 12.06
C GLU A 313 32.66 -20.19 13.56
N ARG A 314 33.72 -20.33 14.37
CA ARG A 314 33.66 -20.17 15.84
C ARG A 314 32.55 -20.99 16.51
N GLY A 315 32.26 -22.17 15.96
CA GLY A 315 31.14 -23.02 16.37
C GLY A 315 31.16 -23.41 17.85
N GLU A 316 32.33 -23.66 18.42
CA GLU A 316 32.49 -24.07 19.82
C GLU A 316 32.16 -22.91 20.77
N ASP A 317 32.71 -21.71 20.50
CA ASP A 317 32.37 -20.49 21.23
C ASP A 317 30.86 -20.22 21.21
N LEU A 318 30.24 -20.36 20.03
CA LEU A 318 28.80 -20.20 19.85
C LEU A 318 28.00 -21.26 20.61
N ALA A 319 28.45 -22.52 20.60
CA ALA A 319 27.82 -23.61 21.35
C ALA A 319 27.77 -23.30 22.85
N HIS A 320 28.89 -22.85 23.41
CA HIS A 320 28.94 -22.42 24.81
C HIS A 320 28.10 -21.17 25.08
N LYS A 321 28.17 -20.17 24.19
CA LYS A 321 27.43 -18.92 24.33
C LYS A 321 25.91 -19.14 24.33
N ILE A 322 25.40 -19.95 23.40
CA ILE A 322 23.97 -20.25 23.29
C ILE A 322 23.53 -21.15 24.43
N SER A 323 24.28 -22.22 24.73
CA SER A 323 23.90 -23.17 25.78
C SER A 323 23.86 -22.53 27.16
N ARG A 324 24.76 -21.56 27.44
CA ARG A 324 24.77 -20.81 28.72
C ARG A 324 23.48 -20.04 28.99
N ASN A 325 22.72 -19.69 27.96
CA ASN A 325 21.41 -19.06 28.14
C ASN A 325 20.39 -20.01 28.76
N ASP A 326 20.65 -21.33 28.83
CA ASP A 326 19.98 -22.28 29.71
C ASP A 326 20.82 -22.56 30.97
N ALA A 327 20.81 -21.61 31.89
CA ALA A 327 21.60 -21.70 33.12
C ALA A 327 21.21 -22.90 34.02
N ARG A 328 20.05 -23.53 33.81
CA ARG A 328 19.60 -24.68 34.61
C ARG A 328 20.24 -25.99 34.17
N ARG A 329 20.42 -26.19 32.85
CA ARG A 329 20.94 -27.42 32.27
C ARG A 329 22.37 -27.30 31.73
N TYR A 330 22.89 -26.09 31.57
CA TYR A 330 24.21 -25.86 30.99
C TYR A 330 25.34 -26.40 31.88
N ASP A 331 26.07 -27.38 31.34
CA ASP A 331 27.36 -27.82 31.85
C ASP A 331 28.45 -27.57 30.79
N PRO A 332 29.51 -26.79 31.10
CA PRO A 332 30.60 -26.52 30.15
C PRO A 332 31.31 -27.79 29.68
N SER A 333 31.59 -28.74 30.57
CA SER A 333 32.34 -29.96 30.20
C SER A 333 31.53 -30.87 29.30
N GLU A 334 30.23 -31.02 29.58
CA GLU A 334 29.29 -31.77 28.75
C GLU A 334 29.14 -31.12 27.38
N THR A 335 29.00 -29.79 27.34
CA THR A 335 28.88 -29.03 26.08
C THR A 335 30.10 -29.24 25.18
N SER A 336 31.32 -29.10 25.72
CA SER A 336 32.55 -29.33 24.93
C SER A 336 32.64 -30.77 24.45
N LYS A 337 32.32 -31.75 25.30
CA LYS A 337 32.33 -33.18 24.94
C LYS A 337 31.36 -33.48 23.81
N LYS A 338 30.12 -32.97 23.90
CA LYS A 338 29.08 -33.19 22.89
C LYS A 338 29.36 -32.44 21.60
N TYR A 339 29.94 -31.25 21.67
CA TYR A 339 30.41 -30.51 20.51
C TYR A 339 31.55 -31.26 19.77
N GLU A 340 32.50 -31.84 20.51
CA GLU A 340 33.56 -32.65 19.94
C GLU A 340 33.03 -33.93 19.28
N GLU A 341 32.08 -34.62 19.93
CA GLU A 341 31.36 -35.77 19.38
C GLU A 341 30.64 -35.39 18.07
N ALA A 342 29.93 -34.25 18.07
CA ALA A 342 29.22 -33.74 16.90
C ALA A 342 30.17 -33.38 15.74
N THR A 343 31.39 -32.93 16.05
CA THR A 343 32.42 -32.57 15.07
C THR A 343 33.02 -33.82 14.41
N LYS A 344 33.34 -34.84 15.20
CA LYS A 344 34.07 -36.04 14.76
C LYS A 344 33.18 -37.12 14.16
N SER A 345 31.97 -37.29 14.68
CA SER A 345 31.19 -38.51 14.47
C SER A 345 29.75 -38.28 14.00
N MET A 346 29.29 -37.04 13.89
CA MET A 346 27.93 -36.73 13.48
C MET A 346 27.87 -35.88 12.20
N SER A 347 26.91 -36.21 11.33
CA SER A 347 26.55 -35.36 10.19
C SER A 347 25.58 -34.25 10.63
N PRO A 348 25.60 -33.08 9.99
CA PRO A 348 24.61 -32.03 10.24
C PRO A 348 23.18 -32.55 10.04
N PRO A 349 22.19 -32.00 10.78
CA PRO A 349 20.80 -32.43 10.61
C PRO A 349 20.27 -32.04 9.22
N THR A 350 19.49 -32.93 8.63
CA THR A 350 18.72 -32.66 7.41
C THR A 350 17.42 -31.94 7.76
N CYS A 351 16.84 -31.19 6.83
CA CYS A 351 15.54 -30.56 7.02
C CYS A 351 14.45 -31.60 7.32
N GLY A 352 14.52 -32.79 6.68
CA GLY A 352 13.56 -33.87 6.94
C GLY A 352 13.68 -34.46 8.35
N TYR A 353 14.89 -34.54 8.91
CA TYR A 353 15.10 -34.92 10.31
C TYR A 353 14.49 -33.89 11.26
N ILE A 354 14.75 -32.60 11.03
CA ILE A 354 14.23 -31.51 11.88
C ILE A 354 12.69 -31.46 11.82
N SER A 355 12.09 -31.60 10.64
CA SER A 355 10.63 -31.51 10.51
C SER A 355 9.91 -32.75 11.04
N SER A 356 10.43 -33.95 10.75
CA SER A 356 9.67 -35.19 10.93
C SER A 356 10.04 -35.93 12.20
N GLU A 357 11.32 -35.96 12.56
CA GLU A 357 11.81 -36.67 13.75
C GLU A 357 11.79 -35.77 14.99
N LEU A 358 12.23 -34.51 14.86
CA LEU A 358 12.16 -33.53 15.96
C LEU A 358 10.78 -32.87 16.07
N GLY A 359 9.96 -32.91 15.01
CA GLY A 359 8.61 -32.35 15.02
C GLY A 359 8.57 -30.82 15.16
N GLU A 360 9.58 -30.11 14.65
CA GLU A 360 9.67 -28.66 14.82
C GLU A 360 8.59 -27.90 14.03
N ALA A 361 7.64 -27.30 14.75
CA ALA A 361 6.51 -26.56 14.16
C ALA A 361 6.96 -25.42 13.22
N ALA A 362 8.11 -24.78 13.48
CA ALA A 362 8.66 -23.73 12.61
C ALA A 362 8.95 -24.21 11.18
N CYS A 363 9.02 -25.52 10.94
CA CYS A 363 9.17 -26.10 9.60
C CYS A 363 7.88 -26.07 8.77
N ASN A 364 6.70 -25.91 9.37
CA ASN A 364 5.42 -25.79 8.66
C ASN A 364 5.34 -24.46 7.87
N ASP A 365 5.96 -23.42 8.43
CA ASP A 365 6.04 -22.07 7.83
C ASP A 365 7.32 -21.85 7.01
N CYS A 366 8.10 -22.90 6.74
CA CYS A 366 9.39 -22.75 6.06
C CYS A 366 9.21 -22.42 4.57
N PRO A 367 9.63 -21.23 4.09
CA PRO A 367 9.55 -20.88 2.67
C PRO A 367 10.41 -21.79 1.78
N MET A 368 11.41 -22.46 2.36
CA MET A 368 12.35 -23.33 1.66
C MET A 368 11.99 -24.83 1.81
N LYS A 369 10.76 -25.14 2.25
CA LYS A 369 10.28 -26.53 2.38
C LYS A 369 10.35 -27.23 1.03
N GLY A 370 11.22 -28.23 0.92
CA GLY A 370 11.47 -28.99 -0.31
C GLY A 370 12.51 -28.40 -1.26
N THR A 371 13.07 -27.20 -1.00
CA THR A 371 14.12 -26.59 -1.85
C THR A 371 15.54 -26.85 -1.32
N ILE A 372 15.69 -26.98 0.00
CA ILE A 372 16.97 -27.29 0.66
C ILE A 372 16.91 -28.62 1.42
N HIS A 373 18.05 -29.33 1.49
CA HIS A 373 18.17 -30.59 2.23
C HIS A 373 18.65 -30.42 3.68
N SER A 374 19.30 -29.30 4.01
CA SER A 374 19.80 -29.00 5.34
C SER A 374 19.94 -27.48 5.53
N PRO A 375 19.70 -26.95 6.76
CA PRO A 375 19.96 -25.54 7.08
C PRO A 375 21.39 -25.11 6.79
N MET A 376 22.35 -26.05 6.81
CA MET A 376 23.76 -25.80 6.48
C MET A 376 23.97 -25.09 5.15
N SER A 377 23.11 -25.33 4.17
CA SER A 377 23.21 -24.71 2.84
C SER A 377 23.05 -23.18 2.87
N LEU A 378 22.46 -22.62 3.93
CA LEU A 378 22.25 -21.19 4.14
C LEU A 378 23.52 -20.49 4.63
N GLY A 379 24.41 -21.21 5.33
CA GLY A 379 25.63 -20.65 5.89
C GLY A 379 26.66 -20.20 4.85
N TYR A 380 26.40 -20.43 3.56
CA TYR A 380 27.23 -19.98 2.45
C TYR A 380 26.63 -18.79 1.69
N MET A 381 25.57 -18.18 2.25
CA MET A 381 24.91 -16.99 1.72
C MET A 381 25.23 -15.78 2.58
N ASP A 382 25.03 -14.59 2.01
CA ASP A 382 24.98 -13.38 2.81
C ASP A 382 23.87 -13.51 3.88
N PRO A 383 24.12 -13.14 5.14
CA PRO A 383 23.13 -13.32 6.21
C PRO A 383 21.80 -12.61 5.99
N GLN A 384 21.80 -11.45 5.33
CA GLN A 384 20.55 -10.73 5.03
C GLN A 384 19.78 -11.43 3.91
N VAL A 385 20.48 -11.90 2.88
CA VAL A 385 19.87 -12.70 1.80
C VAL A 385 19.30 -14.01 2.35
N ALA A 386 20.03 -14.69 3.23
CA ALA A 386 19.52 -15.89 3.91
C ALA A 386 18.25 -15.59 4.71
N GLY A 387 18.18 -14.44 5.39
CA GLY A 387 16.98 -13.97 6.08
C GLY A 387 15.79 -13.77 5.14
N LEU A 388 16.00 -13.18 3.97
CA LEU A 388 14.95 -13.01 2.96
C LEU A 388 14.45 -14.36 2.43
N HIS A 389 15.36 -15.30 2.18
CA HIS A 389 15.05 -16.67 1.83
C HIS A 389 14.25 -17.41 2.91
N GLY A 390 14.48 -17.08 4.18
CA GLY A 390 13.77 -17.62 5.34
C GLY A 390 12.41 -16.98 5.59
N GLU A 391 12.05 -15.92 4.87
CA GLU A 391 10.78 -15.20 5.09
C GLU A 391 9.87 -15.12 3.86
N PHE A 392 10.42 -15.15 2.64
CA PHE A 392 9.66 -14.88 1.43
C PHE A 392 9.60 -16.07 0.48
N VAL A 393 8.46 -16.23 -0.19
CA VAL A 393 8.32 -17.04 -1.40
C VAL A 393 8.01 -16.15 -2.60
N LEU A 394 8.44 -16.58 -3.78
CA LEU A 394 8.15 -15.91 -5.04
C LEU A 394 6.95 -16.58 -5.72
N ASP A 395 5.89 -15.83 -5.95
CA ASP A 395 4.84 -16.18 -6.91
C ASP A 395 5.40 -15.98 -8.31
N VAL A 396 5.59 -17.08 -9.04
CA VAL A 396 6.26 -17.06 -10.35
C VAL A 396 5.37 -16.51 -11.47
N VAL A 397 4.05 -16.52 -11.29
CA VAL A 397 3.09 -16.01 -12.28
C VAL A 397 2.95 -14.49 -12.14
N THR A 398 2.77 -14.01 -10.92
CA THR A 398 2.58 -12.56 -10.67
C THR A 398 3.91 -11.83 -10.42
N SER A 399 5.02 -12.57 -10.28
CA SER A 399 6.34 -12.05 -9.88
C SER A 399 6.33 -11.33 -8.53
N LYS A 400 5.36 -11.62 -7.66
CA LYS A 400 5.26 -11.02 -6.33
C LYS A 400 6.04 -11.83 -5.31
N CYS A 401 6.69 -11.14 -4.37
CA CYS A 401 7.28 -11.77 -3.19
C CYS A 401 6.26 -11.75 -2.05
N VAL A 402 5.87 -12.92 -1.55
CA VAL A 402 4.89 -13.06 -0.48
C VAL A 402 5.60 -13.40 0.82
N SER A 403 5.33 -12.62 1.88
CA SER A 403 5.86 -12.91 3.22
C SER A 403 5.14 -14.12 3.81
N MET A 404 5.89 -15.13 4.25
CA MET A 404 5.34 -16.28 4.98
C MET A 404 4.67 -15.84 6.28
N LYS A 405 5.29 -14.86 6.96
CA LYS A 405 4.84 -14.34 8.27
C LYS A 405 3.57 -13.52 8.18
N THR A 406 3.50 -12.54 7.27
CA THR A 406 2.36 -11.61 7.18
C THR A 406 1.39 -11.92 6.04
N GLY A 407 1.77 -12.74 5.06
CA GLY A 407 0.95 -13.00 3.87
C GLY A 407 0.92 -11.82 2.91
N GLN A 408 1.60 -10.72 3.25
CA GLN A 408 1.68 -9.54 2.42
C GLN A 408 2.46 -9.84 1.14
N ALA A 409 1.84 -9.59 0.00
CA ALA A 409 2.44 -9.73 -1.31
C ALA A 409 3.03 -8.38 -1.77
N TYR A 410 4.33 -8.37 -2.08
CA TYR A 410 5.05 -7.22 -2.60
C TYR A 410 5.23 -7.36 -4.10
N SER A 411 4.89 -6.33 -4.87
CA SER A 411 5.32 -6.24 -6.27
C SER A 411 6.84 -6.20 -6.36
N GLU A 412 7.41 -6.55 -7.51
CA GLU A 412 8.87 -6.44 -7.75
C GLU A 412 9.42 -5.08 -7.29
N LYS A 413 8.80 -3.98 -7.73
CA LYS A 413 9.21 -2.62 -7.34
C LYS A 413 9.08 -2.40 -5.83
N GLY A 414 7.97 -2.82 -5.23
CA GLY A 414 7.74 -2.66 -3.78
C GLY A 414 8.74 -3.45 -2.94
N PHE A 415 9.04 -4.69 -3.34
CA PHE A 415 10.01 -5.55 -2.68
C PHE A 415 11.41 -4.95 -2.77
N ASN A 416 11.83 -4.52 -3.96
CA ASN A 416 13.11 -3.88 -4.19
C ASN A 416 13.27 -2.58 -3.41
N ASN A 417 12.26 -1.70 -3.43
CA ASN A 417 12.27 -0.47 -2.64
C ASN A 417 12.43 -0.75 -1.15
N ARG A 418 11.83 -1.84 -0.66
CA ARG A 418 11.88 -2.19 0.76
C ARG A 418 13.18 -2.86 1.16
N PHE A 419 13.73 -3.75 0.33
CA PHE A 419 14.80 -4.67 0.76
C PHE A 419 16.13 -4.53 0.01
N ASN A 420 16.25 -3.67 -1.01
CA ASN A 420 17.52 -3.52 -1.75
C ASN A 420 18.68 -3.07 -0.86
N HIS A 421 18.42 -2.36 0.24
CA HIS A 421 19.46 -1.96 1.19
C HIS A 421 20.12 -3.15 1.91
N LEU A 422 19.55 -4.35 1.80
CA LEU A 422 20.06 -5.58 2.40
C LEU A 422 21.08 -6.31 1.52
N VAL A 423 21.27 -5.89 0.26
CA VAL A 423 22.21 -6.53 -0.66
C VAL A 423 23.22 -5.51 -1.21
N ASP A 424 24.49 -5.88 -1.21
CA ASP A 424 25.58 -4.97 -1.62
C ASP A 424 25.54 -4.61 -3.12
N LYS A 425 25.03 -5.52 -3.96
CA LYS A 425 24.94 -5.35 -5.42
C LYS A 425 23.71 -6.03 -5.99
N GLY A 426 23.14 -5.40 -7.02
CA GLY A 426 22.03 -5.98 -7.78
C GLY A 426 20.67 -5.63 -7.20
N ASN A 427 19.68 -6.45 -7.55
CA ASN A 427 18.29 -6.24 -7.23
C ASN A 427 17.83 -7.46 -6.43
N VAL A 428 17.30 -7.21 -5.23
CA VAL A 428 17.03 -8.27 -4.25
C VAL A 428 15.89 -9.19 -4.70
N HIS A 429 14.93 -8.68 -5.48
CA HIS A 429 13.93 -9.52 -6.14
C HIS A 429 14.60 -10.48 -7.13
N ASN A 430 15.51 -9.98 -7.97
CA ASN A 430 16.25 -10.82 -8.93
C ASN A 430 17.12 -11.89 -8.25
N GLU A 431 17.59 -11.65 -7.03
CA GLU A 431 18.29 -12.66 -6.22
C GLU A 431 17.37 -13.85 -5.91
N LEU A 432 16.15 -13.59 -5.43
CA LEU A 432 15.14 -14.63 -5.18
C LEU A 432 14.73 -15.36 -6.48
N VAL A 433 14.56 -14.62 -7.57
CA VAL A 433 14.22 -15.20 -8.89
C VAL A 433 15.28 -16.20 -9.35
N ARG A 434 16.57 -15.87 -9.22
CA ARG A 434 17.68 -16.71 -9.71
C ARG A 434 18.03 -17.85 -8.76
N SER A 435 17.78 -17.68 -7.47
CA SER A 435 18.21 -18.65 -6.48
C SER A 435 17.40 -19.95 -6.56
N LYS A 436 18.12 -21.08 -6.57
CA LYS A 436 17.52 -22.43 -6.48
C LYS A 436 17.02 -22.76 -5.07
N LYS A 437 17.41 -21.97 -4.07
CA LYS A 437 17.02 -22.17 -2.67
C LYS A 437 15.74 -21.42 -2.32
N ALA A 438 15.37 -20.39 -3.09
CA ALA A 438 14.17 -19.59 -2.82
C ALA A 438 12.92 -20.45 -3.00
N GLY A 439 11.97 -20.34 -2.08
CA GLY A 439 10.65 -20.91 -2.26
C GLY A 439 9.95 -20.27 -3.45
N LYS A 440 9.38 -21.09 -4.32
CA LYS A 440 8.65 -20.63 -5.50
C LYS A 440 7.28 -21.30 -5.52
N VAL A 441 6.27 -20.50 -5.76
CA VAL A 441 4.88 -20.95 -5.81
C VAL A 441 4.25 -20.52 -7.13
N GLU A 442 3.34 -21.35 -7.62
CA GLU A 442 2.62 -21.14 -8.87
C GLU A 442 1.48 -20.14 -8.69
N MET A 443 0.91 -20.07 -7.47
CA MET A 443 -0.12 -19.10 -7.12
C MET A 443 -0.26 -18.98 -5.60
N ILE A 444 -0.94 -17.89 -5.20
CA ILE A 444 -1.57 -17.77 -3.89
C ILE A 444 -2.93 -18.48 -3.98
N ASP A 445 -3.17 -19.42 -3.07
CA ASP A 445 -4.42 -20.18 -2.98
C ASP A 445 -4.97 -20.15 -1.55
N TYR A 446 -6.30 -20.19 -1.40
CA TYR A 446 -6.96 -20.15 -0.10
C TYR A 446 -7.49 -21.54 0.29
N GLN A 447 -6.76 -22.23 1.16
CA GLN A 447 -7.02 -23.62 1.57
C GLN A 447 -7.32 -23.68 3.08
N PRO A 448 -8.58 -23.46 3.50
CA PRO A 448 -8.94 -23.44 4.91
C PRO A 448 -8.83 -24.82 5.57
N GLY A 449 -8.38 -24.84 6.82
CA GLY A 449 -8.16 -26.06 7.60
C GLY A 449 -6.86 -26.81 7.27
N VAL A 450 -5.96 -26.20 6.50
CA VAL A 450 -4.63 -26.74 6.19
C VAL A 450 -3.56 -25.82 6.76
N ASP A 451 -2.89 -26.25 7.83
CA ASP A 451 -1.90 -25.44 8.54
C ASP A 451 -0.63 -25.19 7.72
N ASP A 452 -0.31 -26.08 6.79
CA ASP A 452 0.85 -25.94 5.92
C ASP A 452 0.71 -24.72 5.00
N ARG A 453 1.65 -23.79 5.10
CA ARG A 453 1.68 -22.57 4.27
C ARG A 453 2.12 -22.83 2.84
N LEU A 454 2.88 -23.89 2.60
CA LEU A 454 3.24 -24.35 1.26
C LEU A 454 2.66 -25.72 1.00
N ILE A 455 1.72 -25.78 0.07
CA ILE A 455 0.97 -26.99 -0.26
C ILE A 455 1.37 -27.43 -1.66
N LYS A 456 1.63 -28.72 -1.84
CA LYS A 456 1.81 -29.30 -3.18
C LYS A 456 0.46 -29.73 -3.73
N THR A 457 0.05 -29.14 -4.84
CA THR A 457 -1.20 -29.44 -5.55
C THR A 457 -0.90 -29.96 -6.97
N GLU A 458 -1.93 -30.30 -7.73
CA GLU A 458 -1.79 -30.63 -9.16
C GLU A 458 -1.24 -29.46 -9.99
N ALA A 459 -1.52 -28.22 -9.58
CA ALA A 459 -1.01 -27.03 -10.23
C ALA A 459 0.47 -26.77 -9.91
N GLY A 460 1.04 -27.47 -8.93
CA GLY A 460 2.40 -27.24 -8.42
C GLY A 460 2.38 -26.82 -6.95
N GLN A 461 3.46 -26.19 -6.49
CA GLN A 461 3.54 -25.67 -5.13
C GLN A 461 2.74 -24.37 -5.04
N VAL A 462 1.84 -24.24 -4.06
CA VAL A 462 1.02 -23.05 -3.85
C VAL A 462 1.28 -22.47 -2.46
N PHE A 463 1.10 -21.16 -2.33
CA PHE A 463 1.12 -20.49 -1.03
C PHE A 463 -0.30 -20.43 -0.46
N ASN A 464 -0.52 -21.06 0.69
CA ASN A 464 -1.80 -21.01 1.38
C ASN A 464 -1.99 -19.64 2.05
N SER A 465 -2.91 -18.83 1.54
CA SER A 465 -3.25 -17.54 2.16
C SER A 465 -4.14 -17.67 3.39
N TRP A 466 -4.77 -18.83 3.60
CA TRP A 466 -5.57 -19.07 4.80
C TRP A 466 -4.73 -18.95 6.08
N ARG A 467 -5.37 -18.41 7.12
CA ARG A 467 -4.85 -18.38 8.48
C ARG A 467 -5.96 -18.77 9.42
N ASP A 468 -5.66 -19.60 10.39
CA ASP A 468 -6.51 -19.69 11.56
C ASP A 468 -6.39 -18.37 12.36
N GLY A 469 -7.51 -17.85 12.82
CA GLY A 469 -7.56 -16.52 13.42
C GLY A 469 -8.93 -16.14 13.94
N GLY A 470 -9.00 -14.93 14.50
CA GLY A 470 -10.18 -14.46 15.23
C GLY A 470 -10.22 -14.99 16.65
N VAL A 471 -11.40 -14.95 17.26
CA VAL A 471 -11.62 -15.42 18.63
C VAL A 471 -11.75 -16.94 18.69
N GLU A 472 -11.21 -17.53 19.76
CA GLU A 472 -11.46 -18.94 20.09
C GLU A 472 -12.94 -19.14 20.42
N PRO A 473 -13.59 -20.21 19.92
CA PRO A 473 -14.98 -20.48 20.23
C PRO A 473 -15.14 -20.88 21.71
N VAL A 474 -16.04 -20.20 22.42
CA VAL A 474 -16.33 -20.47 23.84
C VAL A 474 -17.84 -20.49 24.03
N GLU A 475 -18.37 -21.46 24.78
CA GLU A 475 -19.80 -21.48 25.13
C GLU A 475 -20.18 -20.21 25.92
N GLY A 476 -21.28 -19.56 25.54
CA GLY A 476 -21.70 -18.31 26.17
C GLY A 476 -22.95 -17.69 25.56
N ASP A 477 -23.29 -16.48 26.00
CA ASP A 477 -24.43 -15.72 25.50
C ASP A 477 -24.07 -14.97 24.20
N CYS A 478 -24.85 -15.19 23.14
CA CYS A 478 -24.81 -14.43 21.89
C CYS A 478 -26.17 -13.86 21.50
N SER A 479 -27.04 -13.64 22.49
CA SER A 479 -28.42 -13.21 22.30
C SER A 479 -28.53 -11.85 21.61
N THR A 480 -27.60 -10.91 21.79
CA THR A 480 -27.65 -9.60 21.11
C THR A 480 -27.40 -9.76 19.62
N ILE A 481 -26.38 -10.54 19.25
CA ILE A 481 -26.08 -10.86 17.83
C ILE A 481 -27.25 -11.60 17.19
N LEU A 482 -27.74 -12.67 17.82
CA LEU A 482 -28.88 -13.45 17.30
C LEU A 482 -30.13 -12.59 17.14
N SER A 483 -30.43 -11.75 18.14
CA SER A 483 -31.59 -10.85 18.11
C SER A 483 -31.46 -9.76 17.05
N HIS A 484 -30.25 -9.36 16.67
CA HIS A 484 -30.01 -8.44 15.57
C HIS A 484 -30.25 -9.12 14.20
N LEU A 485 -29.68 -10.31 14.00
CA LEU A 485 -29.88 -11.10 12.78
C LEU A 485 -31.37 -11.45 12.57
N GLU A 486 -32.09 -11.80 13.64
CA GLU A 486 -33.53 -12.05 13.57
C GLU A 486 -34.30 -10.80 13.13
N LYS A 487 -33.96 -9.63 13.67
CA LYS A 487 -34.58 -8.34 13.27
C LYS A 487 -34.24 -7.94 11.83
N LEU A 488 -33.07 -8.31 11.32
CA LEU A 488 -32.70 -8.07 9.92
C LEU A 488 -33.54 -8.91 8.95
N THR A 489 -34.11 -10.03 9.41
CA THR A 489 -35.00 -10.89 8.61
C THR A 489 -36.47 -10.62 8.88
N ASN A 490 -37.35 -11.11 7.99
CA ASN A 490 -38.80 -10.87 8.09
C ASN A 490 -39.56 -12.04 8.71
N ASN A 491 -38.98 -13.24 8.68
CA ASN A 491 -39.61 -14.46 9.16
C ASN A 491 -38.55 -15.49 9.59
N ARG A 492 -39.02 -16.55 10.25
CA ARG A 492 -38.14 -17.59 10.79
C ARG A 492 -37.33 -18.33 9.71
N ALA A 493 -37.91 -18.54 8.53
CA ALA A 493 -37.23 -19.25 7.44
C ALA A 493 -36.03 -18.46 6.90
N GLU A 494 -36.15 -17.14 6.77
CA GLU A 494 -35.04 -16.26 6.41
C GLU A 494 -33.94 -16.26 7.48
N PHE A 495 -34.32 -16.17 8.76
CA PHE A 495 -33.38 -16.22 9.87
C PHE A 495 -32.59 -17.54 9.90
N ASP A 496 -33.30 -18.67 9.85
CA ASP A 496 -32.67 -20.00 9.88
C ASP A 496 -31.78 -20.24 8.65
N HIS A 497 -32.16 -19.74 7.47
CA HIS A 497 -31.32 -19.84 6.26
C HIS A 497 -30.02 -19.05 6.38
N ILE A 498 -30.08 -17.81 6.90
CA ILE A 498 -28.89 -16.99 7.14
C ILE A 498 -27.98 -17.63 8.20
N LEU A 499 -28.54 -18.17 9.29
CA LEU A 499 -27.74 -18.88 10.30
C LEU A 499 -27.06 -20.11 9.73
N ARG A 500 -27.78 -20.96 8.99
CA ARG A 500 -27.21 -22.17 8.36
C ARG A 500 -26.17 -21.83 7.30
N TYR A 501 -26.36 -20.76 6.54
CA TYR A 501 -25.35 -20.25 5.60
C TYR A 501 -24.04 -19.91 6.32
N GLN A 502 -24.14 -19.19 7.44
CA GLN A 502 -22.96 -18.80 8.23
C GLN A 502 -22.31 -20.01 8.92
N ALA A 503 -23.11 -20.93 9.45
CA ALA A 503 -22.62 -22.16 10.06
C ALA A 503 -21.90 -23.06 9.04
N GLU A 504 -22.45 -23.21 7.82
CA GLU A 504 -21.80 -23.99 6.76
C GLU A 504 -20.44 -23.43 6.36
N LEU A 505 -20.30 -22.09 6.29
CA LEU A 505 -19.01 -21.45 6.01
C LEU A 505 -17.96 -21.66 7.11
N LEU A 506 -18.36 -21.90 8.36
CA LEU A 506 -17.45 -22.19 9.46
C LEU A 506 -17.14 -23.69 9.57
N GLN A 507 -18.17 -24.53 9.57
CA GLN A 507 -18.06 -25.97 9.74
C GLN A 507 -17.40 -26.65 8.53
N ASN A 508 -17.69 -26.18 7.32
CA ASN A 508 -17.22 -26.74 6.06
C ASN A 508 -16.45 -25.70 5.23
N GLY A 509 -15.48 -25.02 5.84
CA GLY A 509 -14.83 -23.83 5.28
C GLY A 509 -14.24 -24.00 3.87
N ALA A 510 -13.81 -25.20 3.48
CA ALA A 510 -13.31 -25.47 2.13
C ALA A 510 -14.42 -25.55 1.05
N SER A 511 -15.65 -25.88 1.46
CA SER A 511 -16.82 -26.03 0.60
C SER A 511 -17.36 -24.66 0.20
N LYS A 512 -17.49 -24.44 -1.11
CA LYS A 512 -18.07 -23.21 -1.65
C LYS A 512 -19.59 -23.27 -1.63
N ILE A 513 -20.23 -22.19 -1.16
CA ILE A 513 -21.67 -22.00 -1.29
C ILE A 513 -21.98 -21.29 -2.61
N LEU A 514 -22.84 -21.90 -3.44
CA LEU A 514 -23.10 -21.49 -4.83
C LEU A 514 -24.21 -20.45 -4.96
N HIS A 515 -24.50 -19.71 -3.90
CA HIS A 515 -25.39 -18.55 -3.89
C HIS A 515 -24.91 -17.45 -2.96
N CYS A 516 -25.22 -16.21 -3.35
CA CYS A 516 -24.96 -14.98 -2.62
C CYS A 516 -26.19 -14.60 -1.76
N LEU A 517 -25.95 -14.09 -0.56
CA LEU A 517 -26.97 -13.48 0.28
C LEU A 517 -27.10 -11.98 -0.07
N LEU A 518 -28.19 -11.59 -0.73
CA LEU A 518 -28.49 -10.20 -1.05
C LEU A 518 -29.46 -9.62 -0.02
N ILE A 519 -28.96 -8.77 0.89
CA ILE A 519 -29.76 -8.14 1.94
C ILE A 519 -29.94 -6.65 1.63
N THR A 520 -31.18 -6.24 1.37
CA THR A 520 -31.55 -4.85 1.10
C THR A 520 -32.37 -4.28 2.26
N SER A 521 -32.27 -2.98 2.54
CA SER A 521 -33.03 -2.33 3.62
C SER A 521 -32.99 -0.81 3.49
N ASN A 522 -33.76 -0.10 4.32
CA ASN A 522 -33.51 1.33 4.56
C ASN A 522 -32.10 1.54 5.17
N GLN A 523 -31.53 2.74 4.98
CA GLN A 523 -30.20 3.06 5.49
C GLN A 523 -30.17 3.07 7.03
N GLY A 524 -29.05 2.62 7.60
CA GLY A 524 -28.79 2.74 9.04
C GLY A 524 -29.36 1.62 9.90
N VAL A 525 -29.75 0.48 9.33
CA VAL A 525 -30.27 -0.66 10.12
C VAL A 525 -29.18 -1.55 10.73
N GLY A 526 -27.91 -1.38 10.36
CA GLY A 526 -26.78 -2.14 10.92
C GLY A 526 -26.23 -3.28 10.06
N LYS A 527 -26.52 -3.35 8.75
CA LYS A 527 -26.04 -4.43 7.86
C LYS A 527 -24.52 -4.66 7.91
N SER A 528 -23.74 -3.57 7.93
CA SER A 528 -22.27 -3.64 7.94
C SER A 528 -21.71 -4.29 9.21
N VAL A 529 -22.48 -4.36 10.31
CA VAL A 529 -22.06 -5.03 11.55
C VAL A 529 -21.75 -6.51 11.33
N LEU A 530 -22.40 -7.17 10.36
CA LEU A 530 -22.07 -8.55 10.01
C LEU A 530 -20.61 -8.71 9.59
N ILE A 531 -20.03 -7.72 8.92
CA ILE A 531 -18.63 -7.75 8.47
C ILE A 531 -17.71 -7.82 9.69
N ASP A 532 -17.98 -6.97 10.69
CA ASP A 532 -17.17 -6.90 11.91
C ASP A 532 -17.34 -8.13 12.79
N ILE A 533 -18.54 -8.72 12.86
CA ILE A 533 -18.77 -10.02 13.52
C ILE A 533 -17.88 -11.08 12.88
N TRP A 534 -17.87 -11.18 11.55
CA TRP A 534 -17.04 -12.17 10.84
C TRP A 534 -15.54 -11.93 11.03
N ARG A 535 -15.07 -10.68 10.94
CA ARG A 535 -13.66 -10.34 11.20
C ARG A 535 -13.24 -10.73 12.62
N ASN A 536 -14.10 -10.54 13.62
CA ASN A 536 -13.84 -11.00 14.98
C ASN A 536 -13.83 -12.54 15.09
N MET A 537 -14.75 -13.24 14.41
CA MET A 537 -14.85 -14.71 14.48
C MET A 537 -13.69 -15.44 13.80
N ILE A 538 -13.28 -15.01 12.60
CA ILE A 538 -12.30 -15.75 11.78
C ILE A 538 -11.03 -14.95 11.47
N GLY A 539 -10.91 -13.72 11.96
CA GLY A 539 -9.78 -12.85 11.65
C GLY A 539 -9.95 -12.09 10.34
N SER A 540 -9.39 -10.88 10.30
CA SER A 540 -9.55 -9.95 9.17
C SER A 540 -8.96 -10.46 7.86
N ASP A 541 -7.90 -11.27 7.91
CA ASP A 541 -7.23 -11.79 6.70
C ASP A 541 -8.12 -12.76 5.90
N ASN A 542 -9.19 -13.29 6.51
CA ASN A 542 -10.11 -14.22 5.88
C ASN A 542 -11.37 -13.55 5.29
N VAL A 543 -11.53 -12.23 5.46
CA VAL A 543 -12.71 -11.48 5.04
C VAL A 543 -12.30 -10.32 4.13
N HIS A 544 -12.94 -10.20 2.96
CA HIS A 544 -12.78 -9.05 2.08
C HIS A 544 -14.09 -8.30 1.88
N ASP A 545 -14.08 -7.02 2.13
CA ASP A 545 -15.16 -6.08 1.84
C ASP A 545 -14.83 -5.25 0.59
N VAL A 546 -15.82 -5.12 -0.29
CA VAL A 546 -15.75 -4.34 -1.53
C VAL A 546 -16.50 -3.04 -1.31
N PRO A 547 -15.77 -1.91 -1.28
CA PRO A 547 -16.39 -0.59 -1.22
C PRO A 547 -17.22 -0.29 -2.48
N PRO A 548 -18.25 0.56 -2.37
CA PRO A 548 -19.13 0.89 -3.50
C PRO A 548 -18.42 1.39 -4.76
N ASP A 549 -17.33 2.17 -4.63
CA ASP A 549 -16.54 2.71 -5.75
C ASP A 549 -15.71 1.64 -6.47
N GLN A 550 -15.43 0.52 -5.80
CA GLN A 550 -14.64 -0.58 -6.34
C GLN A 550 -15.50 -1.70 -6.95
N ALA A 551 -16.82 -1.72 -6.74
CA ALA A 551 -17.67 -2.78 -7.30
C ALA A 551 -17.57 -2.87 -8.84
N ASN A 552 -17.55 -1.73 -9.54
CA ASN A 552 -17.53 -1.70 -11.01
C ASN A 552 -16.13 -1.72 -11.63
N THR A 553 -15.08 -1.95 -10.84
CA THR A 553 -13.71 -2.07 -11.36
C THR A 553 -13.55 -3.38 -12.14
N LYS A 554 -12.68 -3.38 -13.17
CA LYS A 554 -12.21 -4.62 -13.81
C LYS A 554 -11.08 -5.30 -13.03
N TYR A 555 -10.36 -4.55 -12.17
CA TYR A 555 -9.23 -5.07 -11.39
C TYR A 555 -9.72 -5.74 -10.10
N ARG A 556 -10.02 -7.04 -10.15
CA ARG A 556 -10.74 -7.78 -9.10
C ARG A 556 -9.90 -8.82 -8.36
N ALA A 557 -8.57 -8.83 -8.54
CA ALA A 557 -7.71 -9.82 -7.88
C ALA A 557 -7.84 -9.84 -6.35
N SER A 558 -8.11 -8.70 -5.70
CA SER A 558 -8.31 -8.65 -4.24
C SER A 558 -9.57 -9.35 -3.74
N TRP A 559 -10.54 -9.60 -4.64
CA TRP A 559 -11.79 -10.27 -4.27
C TRP A 559 -11.62 -11.77 -4.09
N ALA A 560 -10.51 -12.34 -4.56
CA ALA A 560 -10.23 -13.76 -4.49
C ALA A 560 -9.51 -14.15 -3.19
N ASN A 561 -9.32 -15.45 -2.99
CA ASN A 561 -8.48 -16.03 -1.93
C ASN A 561 -8.87 -15.63 -0.50
N ASN A 562 -10.16 -15.62 -0.20
CA ASN A 562 -10.73 -15.34 1.13
C ASN A 562 -11.92 -16.27 1.45
N GLN A 563 -12.31 -16.37 2.73
CA GLN A 563 -13.50 -17.12 3.13
C GLN A 563 -14.75 -16.42 2.61
N ILE A 564 -14.84 -15.10 2.83
CA ILE A 564 -16.05 -14.32 2.59
C ILE A 564 -15.75 -13.03 1.87
N LEU A 565 -16.54 -12.78 0.82
CA LEU A 565 -16.60 -11.51 0.13
C LEU A 565 -17.89 -10.76 0.47
N PHE A 566 -17.76 -9.56 1.01
CA PHE A 566 -18.85 -8.62 1.28
C PHE A 566 -18.89 -7.52 0.23
N PHE A 567 -20.05 -7.20 -0.32
CA PHE A 567 -20.29 -5.92 -0.99
C PHE A 567 -21.01 -5.00 0.00
N GLU A 568 -20.29 -4.02 0.58
CA GLU A 568 -20.83 -3.19 1.66
C GLU A 568 -22.02 -2.34 1.24
N GLU A 569 -21.93 -1.80 0.02
CA GLU A 569 -23.03 -1.10 -0.59
C GLU A 569 -23.01 -1.32 -2.10
N LEU A 570 -23.88 -2.21 -2.56
CA LEU A 570 -23.99 -2.52 -3.96
C LEU A 570 -24.71 -1.40 -4.70
N ARG A 571 -23.92 -0.61 -5.45
CA ARG A 571 -24.36 0.51 -6.30
C ARG A 571 -23.78 0.36 -7.70
N VAL A 572 -24.56 -0.22 -8.60
CA VAL A 572 -24.11 -0.52 -9.97
C VAL A 572 -24.75 0.39 -11.02
N GLY A 573 -25.58 1.34 -10.60
CA GLY A 573 -26.27 2.29 -11.49
C GLY A 573 -27.04 1.56 -12.58
N ASN A 574 -26.91 2.01 -13.83
CA ASN A 574 -27.57 1.42 -15.00
C ASN A 574 -26.88 0.12 -15.52
N LYS A 575 -25.87 -0.40 -14.81
CA LYS A 575 -25.11 -1.61 -15.20
C LYS A 575 -25.49 -2.84 -14.39
N GLY A 576 -26.69 -2.85 -13.80
CA GLY A 576 -27.17 -3.94 -12.95
C GLY A 576 -27.09 -5.31 -13.61
N ALA A 577 -27.49 -5.40 -14.88
CA ALA A 577 -27.44 -6.65 -15.65
C ALA A 577 -26.01 -7.10 -15.99
N GLU A 578 -25.14 -6.18 -16.44
CA GLU A 578 -23.72 -6.48 -16.73
C GLU A 578 -23.03 -7.01 -15.49
N PHE A 579 -23.13 -6.29 -14.38
CA PHE A 579 -22.48 -6.66 -13.13
C PHE A 579 -23.01 -7.98 -12.56
N SER A 580 -24.33 -8.20 -12.62
CA SER A 580 -24.96 -9.47 -12.25
C SER A 580 -24.38 -10.65 -13.06
N ASN A 581 -24.20 -10.47 -14.37
CA ASN A 581 -23.59 -11.49 -15.24
C ASN A 581 -22.13 -11.75 -14.88
N GLU A 582 -21.36 -10.70 -14.59
CA GLU A 582 -19.96 -10.82 -14.19
C GLU A 582 -19.78 -11.51 -12.83
N LEU A 583 -20.73 -11.37 -11.90
CA LEU A 583 -20.69 -12.06 -10.60
C LEU A 583 -21.04 -13.55 -10.67
N LYS A 584 -21.73 -14.03 -11.71
CA LYS A 584 -22.11 -15.45 -11.85
C LYS A 584 -20.92 -16.40 -11.69
N PRO A 585 -19.77 -16.22 -12.36
CA PRO A 585 -18.62 -17.08 -12.16
C PRO A 585 -18.01 -16.95 -10.76
N TRP A 586 -17.96 -15.75 -10.15
CA TRP A 586 -17.51 -15.57 -8.76
C TRP A 586 -18.31 -16.38 -7.76
N ILE A 587 -19.63 -16.50 -7.97
CA ILE A 587 -20.52 -17.28 -7.11
C ILE A 587 -20.43 -18.79 -7.36
N THR A 588 -20.09 -19.23 -8.58
CA THR A 588 -20.28 -20.65 -8.97
C THR A 588 -19.02 -21.44 -9.29
N GLN A 589 -17.94 -20.78 -9.71
CA GLN A 589 -16.69 -21.45 -10.10
C GLN A 589 -15.75 -21.56 -8.91
N GLU A 590 -14.91 -22.58 -8.88
CA GLU A 590 -13.85 -22.70 -7.87
C GLU A 590 -12.70 -21.72 -8.13
N PHE A 591 -12.36 -21.52 -9.40
CA PHE A 591 -11.30 -20.61 -9.84
C PHE A 591 -11.81 -19.68 -10.93
N ILE A 592 -11.23 -18.49 -11.01
CA ILE A 592 -11.49 -17.52 -12.06
C ILE A 592 -10.19 -16.83 -12.47
N GLU A 593 -10.14 -16.31 -13.69
CA GLU A 593 -9.09 -15.39 -14.10
C GLU A 593 -9.35 -14.00 -13.50
N VAL A 594 -8.33 -13.43 -12.88
CA VAL A 594 -8.39 -12.11 -12.25
C VAL A 594 -7.36 -11.16 -12.85
N GLU A 595 -7.78 -9.91 -13.03
CA GLU A 595 -6.92 -8.81 -13.42
C GLU A 595 -6.47 -8.01 -12.19
N GLU A 596 -5.20 -7.63 -12.18
CA GLU A 596 -4.63 -6.65 -11.26
C GLU A 596 -3.83 -5.61 -12.05
N LYS A 597 -3.87 -4.36 -11.60
CA LYS A 597 -3.26 -3.25 -12.32
C LYS A 597 -1.74 -3.46 -12.45
N HIS A 598 -1.25 -3.48 -13.69
CA HIS A 598 0.17 -3.68 -14.03
C HIS A 598 0.72 -5.10 -13.74
N ILE A 599 -0.14 -6.08 -13.49
CA ILE A 599 0.23 -7.49 -13.30
C ILE A 599 -0.45 -8.31 -14.41
N ALA A 600 0.20 -9.42 -14.79
CA ALA A 600 -0.40 -10.36 -15.73
C ALA A 600 -1.70 -10.96 -15.17
N VAL A 601 -2.63 -11.31 -16.06
CA VAL A 601 -3.83 -12.07 -15.68
C VAL A 601 -3.38 -13.38 -15.03
N SER A 602 -3.98 -13.72 -13.90
CA SER A 602 -3.65 -14.93 -13.13
C SER A 602 -4.92 -15.65 -12.71
N SER A 603 -4.79 -16.95 -12.44
CA SER A 603 -5.89 -17.73 -11.86
C SER A 603 -5.92 -17.52 -10.34
N ALA A 604 -7.11 -17.32 -9.78
CA ALA A 604 -7.30 -17.19 -8.34
C ALA A 604 -8.55 -17.93 -7.88
N ARG A 605 -8.51 -18.42 -6.64
CA ARG A 605 -9.65 -19.14 -6.04
C ARG A 605 -10.73 -18.16 -5.63
N THR A 606 -11.97 -18.46 -5.96
CA THR A 606 -13.10 -17.60 -5.61
C THR A 606 -13.46 -17.69 -4.11
N PRO A 607 -14.08 -16.67 -3.52
CA PRO A 607 -14.56 -16.69 -2.13
C PRO A 607 -15.44 -17.90 -1.82
N ARG A 608 -15.37 -18.43 -0.60
CA ARG A 608 -16.20 -19.58 -0.19
C ARG A 608 -17.67 -19.18 0.01
N GLY A 609 -17.92 -17.95 0.47
CA GLY A 609 -19.24 -17.34 0.60
C GLY A 609 -19.28 -15.87 0.16
N MET A 610 -20.48 -15.37 -0.14
CA MET A 610 -20.69 -14.01 -0.64
C MET A 610 -21.92 -13.36 -0.01
N PHE A 611 -21.75 -12.13 0.45
CA PHE A 611 -22.81 -11.28 0.98
C PHE A 611 -22.83 -9.98 0.19
N ALA A 612 -24.02 -9.49 -0.13
CA ALA A 612 -24.21 -8.20 -0.77
C ALA A 612 -25.25 -7.39 -0.02
N PHE A 613 -24.89 -6.17 0.34
CA PHE A 613 -25.78 -5.23 1.04
C PHE A 613 -26.16 -4.09 0.12
N SER A 614 -27.41 -3.64 0.18
CA SER A 614 -27.83 -2.44 -0.55
C SER A 614 -28.91 -1.65 0.18
N ASN A 615 -29.00 -0.37 -0.16
CA ASN A 615 -30.11 0.50 0.24
C ASN A 615 -31.19 0.59 -0.85
N PHE A 616 -30.92 0.08 -2.05
CA PHE A 616 -31.89 -0.01 -3.14
C PHE A 616 -32.69 -1.31 -3.05
N ARG A 617 -33.98 -1.27 -3.39
CA ARG A 617 -34.83 -2.47 -3.43
C ARG A 617 -34.43 -3.45 -4.53
N SER A 618 -34.01 -2.93 -5.68
CA SER A 618 -33.55 -3.72 -6.82
C SER A 618 -32.15 -3.26 -7.25
N PRO A 619 -31.10 -3.63 -6.49
CA PRO A 619 -29.73 -3.22 -6.80
C PRO A 619 -29.11 -4.01 -7.95
N LEU A 620 -29.71 -5.15 -8.33
CA LEU A 620 -29.26 -6.01 -9.42
C LEU A 620 -30.44 -6.40 -10.30
N GLU A 621 -30.18 -6.49 -11.59
CA GLU A 621 -31.08 -7.12 -12.54
C GLU A 621 -30.72 -8.61 -12.62
N ILE A 622 -31.59 -9.46 -12.07
CA ILE A 622 -31.44 -10.92 -12.12
C ILE A 622 -32.62 -11.50 -12.89
N SER A 623 -32.37 -12.57 -13.66
CA SER A 623 -33.45 -13.28 -14.35
C SER A 623 -34.29 -14.07 -13.36
N LYS A 624 -35.56 -14.32 -13.70
CA LYS A 624 -36.49 -15.15 -12.91
C LYS A 624 -35.91 -16.53 -12.55
N ASP A 625 -35.19 -17.15 -13.49
CA ASP A 625 -34.58 -18.46 -13.32
C ASP A 625 -33.18 -18.41 -12.66
N ASP A 626 -32.72 -17.23 -12.22
CA ASP A 626 -31.41 -17.13 -11.56
C ASP A 626 -31.45 -17.79 -10.18
N ARG A 627 -30.57 -18.76 -9.99
CA ARG A 627 -30.48 -19.63 -8.81
C ARG A 627 -29.31 -19.28 -7.88
N ARG A 628 -28.69 -18.10 -8.06
CA ARG A 628 -27.45 -17.69 -7.37
C ARG A 628 -27.68 -16.62 -6.30
N TYR A 629 -28.93 -16.20 -6.07
CA TYR A 629 -29.25 -15.16 -5.11
C TYR A 629 -30.38 -15.60 -4.18
N TYR A 630 -30.10 -15.52 -2.87
CA TYR A 630 -31.10 -15.51 -1.81
C TYR A 630 -31.33 -14.06 -1.39
N VAL A 631 -32.54 -13.54 -1.62
CA VAL A 631 -32.83 -12.10 -1.48
C VAL A 631 -33.64 -11.87 -0.22
N VAL A 632 -33.23 -10.94 0.62
CA VAL A 632 -33.97 -10.49 1.80
C VAL A 632 -34.11 -8.98 1.74
N HIS A 633 -35.34 -8.48 1.63
CA HIS A 633 -35.62 -7.07 1.86
C HIS A 633 -36.04 -6.89 3.32
N SER A 634 -35.10 -6.46 4.16
CA SER A 634 -35.34 -6.25 5.59
C SER A 634 -36.36 -5.15 5.82
N LYS A 635 -37.45 -5.49 6.53
CA LYS A 635 -38.46 -4.53 7.00
C LYS A 635 -38.02 -3.78 8.26
N MET A 636 -36.82 -4.06 8.78
CA MET A 636 -36.26 -3.40 9.95
C MET A 636 -36.19 -1.89 9.74
N GLN A 637 -36.71 -1.14 10.72
CA GLN A 637 -36.50 0.31 10.79
C GLN A 637 -35.27 0.62 11.65
N LYS A 638 -34.66 1.78 11.39
CA LYS A 638 -33.58 2.32 12.21
C LYS A 638 -34.03 2.37 13.68
N ARG A 639 -33.15 1.98 14.58
CA ARG A 639 -33.38 1.98 16.03
C ARG A 639 -32.73 3.22 16.68
N GLU A 640 -32.97 3.38 17.98
CA GLU A 640 -32.32 4.42 18.77
C GLU A 640 -30.80 4.16 18.91
N PRO A 641 -29.98 5.19 19.08
CA PRO A 641 -28.51 5.05 19.18
C PRO A 641 -28.04 4.00 20.20
N GLU A 642 -28.70 3.91 21.36
CA GLU A 642 -28.36 2.99 22.45
C GLU A 642 -28.44 1.52 22.02
N TYR A 643 -29.33 1.21 21.06
CA TYR A 643 -29.41 -0.13 20.48
C TYR A 643 -28.12 -0.48 19.73
N TYR A 644 -27.60 0.47 18.94
CA TYR A 644 -26.38 0.25 18.15
C TYR A 644 -25.14 0.27 19.03
N GLU A 645 -25.10 1.07 20.09
CA GLU A 645 -24.02 1.02 21.09
C GLU A 645 -23.94 -0.36 21.73
N LYS A 646 -25.08 -0.91 22.17
CA LYS A 646 -25.13 -2.28 22.71
C LYS A 646 -24.66 -3.31 21.67
N LEU A 647 -25.12 -3.17 20.42
CA LEU A 647 -24.72 -4.07 19.35
C LEU A 647 -23.22 -4.01 19.06
N TRP A 648 -22.62 -2.81 19.01
CA TRP A 648 -21.18 -2.62 18.79
C TRP A 648 -20.33 -3.25 19.89
N ILE A 649 -20.77 -3.19 21.14
CA ILE A 649 -20.13 -3.90 22.25
C ILE A 649 -20.24 -5.42 22.04
N ALA A 650 -21.44 -5.90 21.69
CA ALA A 650 -21.71 -7.32 21.46
C ALA A 650 -20.87 -7.92 20.32
N VAL A 651 -20.54 -7.14 19.27
CA VAL A 651 -19.63 -7.59 18.19
C VAL A 651 -18.32 -8.15 18.73
N HIS A 652 -17.80 -7.57 19.82
CA HIS A 652 -16.54 -8.02 20.42
C HIS A 652 -16.81 -9.00 21.58
N SER A 653 -17.78 -8.70 22.45
CA SER A 653 -18.02 -9.50 23.66
C SER A 653 -18.75 -10.83 23.41
N GLU A 654 -19.56 -10.92 22.35
CA GLU A 654 -20.38 -12.09 22.03
C GLU A 654 -19.83 -12.90 20.84
N ALA A 655 -18.78 -12.44 20.13
CA ALA A 655 -18.25 -13.13 18.95
C ALA A 655 -17.79 -14.58 19.24
N ALA A 656 -17.13 -14.81 20.37
CA ALA A 656 -16.66 -16.16 20.76
C ALA A 656 -17.85 -17.11 21.00
N ALA A 657 -18.88 -16.62 21.69
CA ALA A 657 -20.14 -17.33 21.92
C ALA A 657 -20.90 -17.58 20.63
N PHE A 658 -20.92 -16.61 19.71
CA PHE A 658 -21.57 -16.76 18.42
C PHE A 658 -20.85 -17.75 17.51
N LYS A 659 -19.51 -17.72 17.46
CA LYS A 659 -18.70 -18.72 16.74
C LYS A 659 -18.96 -20.13 17.29
N HIS A 660 -18.96 -20.30 18.61
CA HIS A 660 -19.30 -21.57 19.25
C HIS A 660 -20.71 -22.03 18.90
N PHE A 661 -21.70 -21.13 18.95
CA PHE A 661 -23.08 -21.42 18.57
C PHE A 661 -23.17 -21.92 17.11
N LEU A 662 -22.53 -21.22 16.17
CA LEU A 662 -22.56 -21.61 14.75
C LEU A 662 -21.84 -22.93 14.48
N LEU A 663 -20.72 -23.23 15.15
CA LEU A 663 -20.00 -24.50 15.01
C LEU A 663 -20.83 -25.71 15.49
N ASN A 664 -21.78 -25.50 16.40
CA ASN A 664 -22.67 -26.53 16.94
C ASN A 664 -24.09 -26.50 16.33
N LEU A 665 -24.36 -25.59 15.41
CA LEU A 665 -25.67 -25.46 14.78
C LEU A 665 -25.92 -26.62 13.80
N ASP A 666 -27.09 -27.24 13.86
CA ASP A 666 -27.49 -28.26 12.89
C ASP A 666 -27.73 -27.65 11.50
N THR A 667 -26.82 -27.99 10.58
CA THR A 667 -26.85 -27.61 9.17
C THR A 667 -27.55 -28.66 8.30
N SER A 668 -28.09 -29.73 8.87
CA SER A 668 -28.83 -30.76 8.14
C SER A 668 -29.95 -30.14 7.28
N GLY A 669 -29.96 -30.49 6.00
CA GLY A 669 -30.91 -29.98 5.02
C GLY A 669 -30.48 -28.67 4.33
N PHE A 670 -29.37 -28.05 4.74
CA PHE A 670 -28.74 -27.00 3.95
C PHE A 670 -27.87 -27.63 2.85
N ASN A 671 -28.11 -27.26 1.59
CA ASN A 671 -27.31 -27.74 0.46
C ASN A 671 -26.46 -26.58 -0.09
N PRO A 672 -25.15 -26.52 0.20
CA PRO A 672 -24.29 -25.42 -0.25
C PRO A 672 -24.19 -25.33 -1.78
N LYS A 673 -24.39 -26.45 -2.49
CA LYS A 673 -24.34 -26.51 -3.96
C LYS A 673 -25.72 -26.38 -4.63
N GLY A 674 -26.78 -26.37 -3.82
CA GLY A 674 -28.16 -26.29 -4.28
C GLY A 674 -28.59 -24.84 -4.54
N PRO A 675 -29.66 -24.62 -5.33
CA PRO A 675 -30.30 -23.31 -5.39
C PRO A 675 -30.90 -22.97 -4.02
N PRO A 676 -30.83 -21.71 -3.57
CA PRO A 676 -31.46 -21.32 -2.32
C PRO A 676 -32.99 -21.21 -2.52
N PRO A 677 -33.79 -21.29 -1.44
CA PRO A 677 -35.24 -21.12 -1.53
C PRO A 677 -35.61 -19.76 -2.14
N VAL A 678 -36.72 -19.72 -2.88
CA VAL A 678 -37.26 -18.47 -3.43
C VAL A 678 -37.99 -17.72 -2.32
N THR A 679 -37.55 -16.50 -2.04
CA THR A 679 -38.16 -15.61 -1.03
C THR A 679 -39.20 -14.69 -1.66
N GLU A 680 -40.13 -14.18 -0.84
CA GLU A 680 -41.08 -13.14 -1.25
C GLU A 680 -40.33 -11.91 -1.77
N SER A 681 -39.26 -11.48 -1.08
CA SER A 681 -38.42 -10.35 -1.52
C SER A 681 -37.77 -10.56 -2.89
N LYS A 682 -37.44 -11.81 -3.25
CA LYS A 682 -36.92 -12.11 -4.59
C LYS A 682 -38.00 -11.92 -5.66
N LEU A 683 -39.22 -12.39 -5.39
CA LEU A 683 -40.36 -12.20 -6.29
C LEU A 683 -40.69 -10.72 -6.46
N GLU A 684 -40.76 -9.96 -5.35
CA GLU A 684 -40.96 -8.51 -5.38
C GLU A 684 -39.85 -7.79 -6.16
N MET A 685 -38.59 -8.20 -6.00
CA MET A 685 -37.47 -7.60 -6.74
C MET A 685 -37.59 -7.86 -8.24
N LEU A 686 -38.06 -9.04 -8.66
CA LEU A 686 -38.32 -9.38 -10.07
C LEU A 686 -39.50 -8.61 -10.65
N GLU A 687 -40.55 -8.36 -9.86
CA GLU A 687 -41.70 -7.55 -10.26
C GLU A 687 -41.35 -6.05 -10.37
N ASN A 688 -40.50 -5.56 -9.47
CA ASN A 688 -40.06 -4.16 -9.41
C ASN A 688 -38.82 -3.85 -10.26
N ALA A 689 -38.25 -4.84 -10.97
CA ALA A 689 -37.15 -4.65 -11.92
C ALA A 689 -37.61 -3.97 -13.22
N ARG A 690 -38.45 -2.93 -13.11
CA ARG A 690 -38.77 -2.00 -14.20
C ARG A 690 -37.70 -0.91 -14.24
N PRO A 691 -37.04 -0.66 -15.39
CA PRO A 691 -36.04 0.39 -15.52
C PRO A 691 -36.54 1.74 -14.99
N ALA A 692 -35.68 2.49 -14.29
CA ALA A 692 -36.02 3.80 -13.70
C ALA A 692 -36.64 4.79 -14.71
N LEU A 693 -36.29 4.64 -15.98
CA LEU A 693 -36.83 5.39 -17.11
C LEU A 693 -38.33 5.14 -17.35
N GLU A 694 -38.79 3.88 -17.21
CA GLU A 694 -40.20 3.52 -17.40
C GLU A 694 -41.07 4.09 -16.26
N LEU A 695 -40.59 3.99 -15.02
CA LEU A 695 -41.26 4.55 -13.84
C LEU A 695 -41.44 6.08 -13.93
N GLU A 696 -40.40 6.80 -14.38
CA GLU A 696 -40.50 8.25 -14.53
C GLU A 696 -41.42 8.65 -15.70
N LEU A 697 -41.38 7.90 -16.82
CA LEU A 697 -42.31 8.11 -17.93
C LEU A 697 -43.76 7.91 -17.49
N GLU A 698 -44.08 6.83 -16.79
CA GLU A 698 -45.42 6.59 -16.24
C GLU A 698 -45.85 7.73 -15.30
N ARG A 699 -44.94 8.20 -14.44
CA ARG A 699 -45.20 9.34 -13.54
C ARG A 699 -45.51 10.62 -14.31
N LEU A 700 -44.71 10.97 -15.32
CA LEU A 700 -44.91 12.18 -16.14
C LEU A 700 -46.22 12.10 -16.95
N ILE A 701 -46.55 10.92 -17.49
CA ILE A 701 -47.80 10.68 -18.21
C ILE A 701 -49.00 10.81 -17.28
N ALA A 702 -48.97 10.15 -16.12
CA ALA A 702 -50.06 10.17 -15.14
C ALA A 702 -50.29 11.58 -14.57
N THR A 703 -49.21 12.33 -14.31
CA THR A 703 -49.28 13.70 -13.77
C THR A 703 -49.48 14.77 -14.85
N LYS A 704 -49.53 14.39 -16.14
CA LYS A 704 -49.67 15.29 -17.30
C LYS A 704 -48.67 16.46 -17.29
N ARG A 705 -47.43 16.21 -16.87
CA ARG A 705 -46.38 17.23 -16.81
C ARG A 705 -45.64 17.38 -18.14
N GLY A 706 -45.16 18.59 -18.43
CA GLY A 706 -44.36 18.88 -19.62
C GLY A 706 -45.10 18.55 -20.92
N CYS A 707 -44.44 17.86 -21.84
CA CYS A 707 -45.03 17.46 -23.13
C CYS A 707 -46.26 16.53 -22.99
N PHE A 708 -46.35 15.77 -21.89
CA PHE A 708 -47.44 14.81 -21.66
C PHE A 708 -48.79 15.44 -21.28
N ALA A 709 -48.85 16.78 -21.17
CA ALA A 709 -50.10 17.53 -21.13
C ALA A 709 -50.94 17.34 -22.41
N LYS A 710 -50.28 17.09 -23.54
CA LYS A 710 -50.91 16.79 -24.84
C LYS A 710 -51.01 15.27 -25.04
N ASP A 711 -52.00 14.84 -25.83
CA ASP A 711 -52.17 13.43 -26.21
C ASP A 711 -51.21 12.96 -27.32
N LEU A 712 -50.58 13.91 -28.02
CA LEU A 712 -49.62 13.66 -29.10
C LEU A 712 -48.31 14.35 -28.76
N VAL A 713 -47.21 13.60 -28.81
CA VAL A 713 -45.87 14.09 -28.45
C VAL A 713 -44.83 13.57 -29.44
N THR A 714 -43.72 14.29 -29.59
CA THR A 714 -42.54 13.79 -30.32
C THR A 714 -41.58 13.09 -29.37
N ARG A 715 -40.71 12.23 -29.92
CA ARG A 715 -39.67 11.57 -29.12
C ARG A 715 -38.70 12.60 -28.50
N ASP A 716 -38.40 13.67 -29.21
CA ASP A 716 -37.49 14.72 -28.74
C ASP A 716 -38.12 15.49 -27.57
N GLN A 717 -39.42 15.78 -27.63
CA GLN A 717 -40.16 16.38 -26.51
C GLN A 717 -40.19 15.48 -25.27
N ILE A 718 -40.25 14.16 -25.45
CA ILE A 718 -40.14 13.21 -24.34
C ILE A 718 -38.72 13.23 -23.76
N HIS A 719 -37.70 13.24 -24.64
CA HIS A 719 -36.28 13.31 -24.25
C HIS A 719 -35.98 14.57 -23.43
N ASP A 720 -36.46 15.73 -23.88
CA ASP A 720 -36.33 17.01 -23.18
C ASP A 720 -37.04 17.00 -21.82
N ALA A 721 -38.25 16.44 -21.75
CA ALA A 721 -39.01 16.35 -20.50
C ALA A 721 -38.30 15.48 -19.45
N LEU A 722 -37.64 14.40 -19.88
CA LEU A 722 -36.85 13.54 -19.02
C LEU A 722 -35.52 14.19 -18.61
N SER A 723 -34.90 14.97 -19.50
CA SER A 723 -33.65 15.69 -19.21
C SER A 723 -33.82 16.73 -18.08
N ILE A 724 -35.03 17.28 -17.92
CA ILE A 724 -35.37 18.21 -16.83
C ILE A 724 -35.57 17.49 -15.48
N SER A 725 -35.89 16.19 -15.49
CA SER A 725 -36.20 15.39 -14.30
C SER A 725 -34.98 14.95 -13.46
N MET A 726 -33.77 15.43 -13.77
CA MET A 726 -32.48 15.11 -13.13
C MET A 726 -31.99 13.64 -13.27
N LEU A 727 -32.63 12.83 -14.10
CA LEU A 727 -32.24 11.44 -14.34
C LEU A 727 -31.30 11.29 -15.55
N GLY A 728 -30.17 12.00 -15.61
CA GLY A 728 -29.09 11.75 -16.60
C GLY A 728 -29.42 11.94 -18.10
N ASN A 729 -28.41 11.73 -18.95
CA ASN A 729 -28.53 11.80 -20.43
C ASN A 729 -28.83 10.41 -21.01
N TRP A 730 -30.04 10.19 -21.52
CA TRP A 730 -30.48 8.92 -22.11
C TRP A 730 -30.19 8.82 -23.60
N GLN A 731 -29.85 7.62 -24.08
CA GLN A 731 -29.74 7.38 -25.52
C GLN A 731 -31.13 7.22 -26.16
N TYR A 732 -31.28 7.66 -27.41
CA TYR A 732 -32.55 7.59 -28.15
C TYR A 732 -33.09 6.16 -28.34
N ARG A 733 -32.22 5.15 -28.31
CA ARG A 733 -32.62 3.74 -28.40
C ARG A 733 -33.34 3.28 -27.14
N GLU A 734 -32.71 3.49 -25.98
CA GLU A 734 -33.24 3.17 -24.64
C GLU A 734 -34.59 3.87 -24.42
N LEU A 735 -34.67 5.13 -24.85
CA LEU A 735 -35.91 5.90 -24.78
C LEU A 735 -37.04 5.28 -25.61
N THR A 736 -36.73 4.78 -26.80
CA THR A 736 -37.74 4.19 -27.69
C THR A 736 -38.28 2.88 -27.12
N GLU A 737 -37.41 2.06 -26.52
CA GLU A 737 -37.80 0.81 -25.85
C GLU A 737 -38.69 1.10 -24.63
N ALA A 738 -38.33 2.09 -23.80
CA ALA A 738 -39.13 2.50 -22.64
C ALA A 738 -40.50 3.09 -23.04
N ILE A 739 -40.56 3.91 -24.11
CA ILE A 739 -41.82 4.45 -24.66
C ILE A 739 -42.78 3.31 -25.05
N HIS A 740 -42.26 2.26 -25.69
CA HIS A 740 -43.06 1.08 -26.03
C HIS A 740 -43.51 0.32 -24.78
N ALA A 741 -42.64 0.16 -23.79
CA ALA A 741 -42.93 -0.54 -22.55
C ALA A 741 -44.06 0.13 -21.75
N VAL A 742 -44.11 1.47 -21.73
CA VAL A 742 -45.20 2.23 -21.06
C VAL A 742 -46.47 2.36 -21.91
N GLY A 743 -46.53 1.72 -23.09
CA GLY A 743 -47.75 1.58 -23.89
C GLY A 743 -48.05 2.73 -24.87
N LEU A 744 -47.09 3.61 -25.16
CA LEU A 744 -47.26 4.64 -26.20
C LEU A 744 -47.20 4.01 -27.60
N VAL A 745 -48.11 4.43 -28.48
CA VAL A 745 -48.21 3.91 -29.85
C VAL A 745 -47.67 4.92 -30.85
N ARG A 746 -46.76 4.48 -31.71
CA ARG A 746 -46.24 5.32 -32.80
C ARG A 746 -47.29 5.44 -33.89
N ARG A 747 -47.51 6.66 -34.39
CA ARG A 747 -48.35 6.88 -35.58
C ARG A 747 -47.58 6.49 -36.85
N ASP A 748 -48.26 5.81 -37.78
CA ASP A 748 -47.65 5.36 -39.05
C ASP A 748 -47.41 6.48 -40.06
N THR A 749 -48.24 7.53 -40.02
CA THR A 749 -48.19 8.65 -40.96
C THR A 749 -47.61 9.91 -40.31
N GLN A 750 -46.60 10.50 -40.96
CA GLN A 750 -46.09 11.82 -40.58
C GLN A 750 -47.04 12.91 -41.07
N ILE A 751 -47.17 13.97 -40.29
CA ILE A 751 -48.01 15.13 -40.61
C ILE A 751 -47.08 16.33 -40.88
N ALA A 752 -47.35 17.06 -41.96
CA ALA A 752 -46.65 18.30 -42.25
C ALA A 752 -47.25 19.45 -41.41
N LEU A 753 -46.38 20.14 -40.68
CA LEU A 753 -46.72 21.33 -39.90
C LEU A 753 -46.52 22.61 -40.74
N SER A 754 -47.07 23.74 -40.28
CA SER A 754 -46.98 25.04 -40.99
C SER A 754 -45.54 25.53 -41.20
N ASP A 755 -44.62 25.13 -40.33
CA ASP A 755 -43.18 25.41 -40.40
C ASP A 755 -42.43 24.52 -41.42
N GLY A 756 -43.13 23.62 -42.11
CA GLY A 756 -42.57 22.69 -43.08
C GLY A 756 -41.98 21.41 -42.48
N SER A 757 -41.95 21.29 -41.16
CA SER A 757 -41.46 20.08 -40.48
C SER A 757 -42.46 18.92 -40.59
N ARG A 758 -41.95 17.68 -40.49
CA ARG A 758 -42.75 16.44 -40.56
C ARG A 758 -42.42 15.51 -39.39
N PRO A 759 -42.78 15.89 -38.15
CA PRO A 759 -42.40 15.12 -36.97
C PRO A 759 -43.08 13.74 -36.95
N ARG A 760 -42.40 12.77 -36.33
CA ARG A 760 -43.00 11.48 -35.98
C ARG A 760 -43.66 11.61 -34.61
N LEU A 761 -44.96 11.35 -34.56
CA LEU A 761 -45.78 11.51 -33.37
C LEU A 761 -46.02 10.16 -32.67
N TRP A 762 -46.01 10.22 -31.35
CA TRP A 762 -46.40 9.15 -30.45
C TRP A 762 -47.71 9.52 -29.76
N ILE A 763 -48.60 8.54 -29.64
CA ILE A 763 -49.91 8.69 -29.05
C ILE A 763 -49.86 8.24 -27.61
N VAL A 764 -50.11 9.18 -26.69
CA VAL A 764 -50.04 8.99 -25.24
C VAL A 764 -51.36 8.43 -24.70
N ARG A 765 -52.49 8.90 -25.23
CA ARG A 765 -53.86 8.56 -24.80
C ARG A 765 -54.79 8.56 -26.01
N ASN A 766 -56.00 8.01 -25.89
CA ASN A 766 -57.01 8.02 -26.96
C ASN A 766 -56.49 7.42 -28.29
N ILE A 767 -55.79 6.28 -28.19
CA ILE A 767 -55.01 5.65 -29.28
C ILE A 767 -55.83 5.53 -30.57
N ASP A 768 -57.03 4.96 -30.49
CA ASP A 768 -57.88 4.74 -31.67
C ASP A 768 -58.35 6.06 -32.31
N SER A 769 -58.76 7.03 -31.49
CA SER A 769 -59.22 8.34 -31.98
C SER A 769 -58.12 9.12 -32.66
N TRP A 770 -56.89 9.05 -32.15
CA TRP A 770 -55.76 9.75 -32.77
C TRP A 770 -55.20 8.98 -33.96
N GLY A 771 -55.16 7.65 -33.93
CA GLY A 771 -54.68 6.82 -35.05
C GLY A 771 -55.38 7.14 -36.38
N SER A 772 -56.69 7.40 -36.35
CA SER A 772 -57.50 7.75 -37.54
C SER A 772 -57.76 9.27 -37.72
N ALA A 773 -57.22 10.14 -36.86
CA ALA A 773 -57.51 11.57 -36.92
C ALA A 773 -57.03 12.23 -38.21
N THR A 774 -57.77 13.22 -38.71
CA THR A 774 -57.40 14.00 -39.90
C THR A 774 -56.19 14.91 -39.64
N PRO A 775 -55.36 15.21 -40.66
CA PRO A 775 -54.22 16.12 -40.51
C PRO A 775 -54.57 17.50 -39.94
N GLN A 776 -55.76 18.02 -40.24
CA GLN A 776 -56.25 19.29 -39.71
C GLN A 776 -56.47 19.23 -38.19
N ARG A 777 -57.18 18.19 -37.71
CA ARG A 777 -57.45 17.99 -36.28
C ARG A 777 -56.18 17.80 -35.45
N ILE A 778 -55.15 17.19 -36.06
CA ILE A 778 -53.85 16.99 -35.41
C ILE A 778 -53.10 18.31 -35.28
N ARG A 779 -53.10 19.15 -36.32
CA ARG A 779 -52.47 20.48 -36.30
C ARG A 779 -53.12 21.39 -35.26
N GLU A 780 -54.45 21.42 -35.22
CA GLU A 780 -55.22 22.15 -34.20
C GLU A 780 -54.85 21.70 -32.78
N HIS A 781 -54.73 20.39 -32.54
CA HIS A 781 -54.32 19.85 -31.22
C HIS A 781 -52.87 20.15 -30.84
N LEU A 782 -51.98 20.23 -31.82
CA LEU A 782 -50.60 20.63 -31.61
C LEU A 782 -50.44 22.14 -31.38
N GLY A 783 -51.47 22.95 -31.68
CA GLY A 783 -51.44 24.41 -31.61
C GLY A 783 -50.79 25.05 -32.85
N ASP A 784 -50.82 24.33 -33.98
CA ASP A 784 -50.31 24.75 -35.28
C ASP A 784 -51.49 25.20 -36.15
N HIS A 785 -51.67 26.51 -36.32
CA HIS A 785 -52.82 27.13 -37.01
C HIS A 785 -52.52 27.53 -38.44
#